data_AF-A0ABD3F1E0-F1
#
_entry.id   AF-A0ABD3F1E0-F1
#
_cell.length_a   1.000
_cell.length_b   1.000
_cell.length_c   1.000
_cell.angle_alpha   90.00
_cell.angle_beta   90.00
_cell.angle_gamma   90.00
#
_symmetry.space_group_name_H-M   'P 1'
#
loop_
_entity.id
_entity.type
_entity.pdbx_description
1 polymer ?
#
loop_
_entity_poly.entity_id
_entity_poly.type
_entity_poly.pdbx_seq_one_letter_code
_entity_poly.pdbx_strand_id
1 'polypeptide(L)'
;MGDAHVLRYGQKVRLATRSAYVEDAGAPASELGIGFYEKNGRHGILSCVPPLGSKLQQLFTEDEFLVLHPSDQRSVGEQVQYGEHLVLVNQHGMVWNNKTGGITGYVGPRPRGVPGEMFVCFTKVPAGVGVAKSSKKDKTDKLDKLTSSASTSVLSTSGSLSISDNPETEAGVVCFGDSNVAITVVESNRHSQMFNKRLSNFKKPTSHIAGGYICCDGKGTELRFTILPAKPKIEQISMLNKLITPYNYGQKIALPLGLLESTAKRTNKATNYGEKKAVESSDIQQAEIFFQLTNGTEAVLPGALLQQKMMAHAKPPGPTEDETESVFELPLKNGPGVLVVRLTGVAPRKFLRKLAKNRKQPSAPKIKAGMAIFYRVSDLLRLVPVPIFALFYALLTHHLWGALNTMEDSLRRELVVLVLVMLPAFYVSVKVDHPFSALFQPPVFEPEVDDTDYSSPTASGTLKLIVAEYRFVPDADNVNRSVIRPGSVQAPKSTNESTIAHSVTTLESTGSVPKRFILAEKGDEAKALERYNETTEWRRDEGVDSLLEEPSPHFKIIKENYPHYYHKRGKNGEPVYYEKPGKINLKALKNAGLTLDDLMHNYLMITEFLWQVIEQDDNRKGISVLDVDGIGISDFAGEAVEYVRKAASVSGKHYPERCAYIFVINVPSWFSMIWNTVKGMVDDVTREKVIIVRGKKKIFEALSERIPVENIPVEYGGTSDGKSPEEDLLFNLMAYVNNDEDASASNPIEEILKKKPIKH
;
A
#
# COMPACT_ATOMS: atom_id res chain seq x y z
N MET A 1 4.88 -35.02 -21.91
CA MET A 1 5.41 -34.32 -20.74
C MET A 1 6.93 -34.27 -20.91
N GLY A 2 7.60 -33.12 -20.76
CA GLY A 2 9.06 -33.15 -20.55
C GLY A 2 9.97 -32.20 -21.34
N ASP A 3 9.52 -31.02 -21.79
CA ASP A 3 10.46 -30.00 -22.32
C ASP A 3 10.29 -28.60 -21.71
N ALA A 4 9.15 -28.31 -21.08
CA ALA A 4 8.87 -27.00 -20.47
C ALA A 4 9.66 -26.74 -19.17
N HIS A 5 10.10 -27.79 -18.48
CA HIS A 5 10.80 -27.70 -17.19
C HIS A 5 12.32 -27.89 -17.31
N VAL A 6 12.84 -28.15 -18.52
CA VAL A 6 14.27 -28.37 -18.73
C VAL A 6 15.03 -27.04 -18.68
N LEU A 7 16.07 -26.96 -17.85
CA LEU A 7 16.96 -25.81 -17.81
C LEU A 7 17.86 -25.78 -19.06
N ARG A 8 17.90 -24.64 -19.72
CA ARG A 8 18.69 -24.41 -20.93
C ARG A 8 19.65 -23.23 -20.76
N TYR A 9 20.79 -23.28 -21.46
CA TYR A 9 21.74 -22.18 -21.50
C TYR A 9 21.07 -20.89 -22.00
N GLY A 10 21.37 -19.77 -21.34
CA GLY A 10 20.73 -18.48 -21.59
C GLY A 10 19.41 -18.27 -20.83
N GLN A 11 18.93 -19.25 -20.05
CA GLN A 11 17.83 -19.04 -19.11
C GLN A 11 18.34 -18.57 -17.75
N LYS A 12 17.46 -17.90 -17.01
CA LYS A 12 17.72 -17.45 -15.65
C LYS A 12 17.19 -18.47 -14.63
N VAL A 13 17.98 -18.70 -13.58
CA VAL A 13 17.63 -19.54 -12.44
C VAL A 13 17.62 -18.73 -11.16
N ARG A 14 16.75 -19.13 -10.24
CA ARG A 14 16.81 -18.79 -8.82
C ARG A 14 17.28 -20.02 -8.06
N LEU A 15 18.17 -19.83 -7.10
CA LEU A 15 18.75 -20.92 -6.32
C LEU A 15 18.22 -20.82 -4.89
N ALA A 16 17.26 -21.67 -4.54
CA ALA A 16 16.68 -21.69 -3.19
C ALA A 16 17.38 -22.73 -2.33
N THR A 17 17.68 -22.40 -1.08
CA THR A 17 18.25 -23.34 -0.09
C THR A 17 17.86 -22.90 1.31
N ARG A 18 17.85 -23.85 2.25
CA ARG A 18 17.64 -23.54 3.67
C ARG A 18 18.97 -23.33 4.38
N SER A 19 18.96 -22.45 5.38
CA SER A 19 20.10 -22.26 6.26
C SER A 19 20.25 -23.43 7.23
N ALA A 20 21.48 -23.88 7.47
CA ALA A 20 21.78 -24.87 8.49
C ALA A 20 21.73 -24.32 9.93
N TYR A 21 21.52 -23.02 10.10
CA TYR A 21 21.57 -22.30 11.38
C TYR A 21 20.20 -21.79 11.86
N VAL A 22 19.13 -22.12 11.12
CA VAL A 22 17.76 -21.73 11.46
C VAL A 22 16.92 -23.00 11.53
N GLU A 23 16.42 -23.30 12.72
CA GLU A 23 15.46 -24.38 12.94
C GLU A 23 14.05 -23.83 12.72
N ASP A 24 13.45 -24.12 11.57
CA ASP A 24 12.05 -23.81 11.31
C ASP A 24 11.20 -25.06 11.56
N ALA A 25 10.62 -25.16 12.75
CA ALA A 25 9.63 -26.18 13.06
C ALA A 25 8.32 -25.84 12.33
N GLY A 26 8.15 -26.36 11.11
CA GLY A 26 6.85 -26.42 10.44
C GLY A 26 6.49 -25.30 9.46
N ALA A 27 7.36 -24.33 9.18
CA ALA A 27 7.10 -23.37 8.11
C ALA A 27 7.39 -23.99 6.72
N PRO A 28 6.51 -23.80 5.71
CA PRO A 28 6.83 -24.16 4.33
C PRO A 28 8.15 -23.48 3.94
N ALA A 29 8.97 -24.16 3.14
CA ALA A 29 10.25 -23.58 2.71
C ALA A 29 9.94 -22.22 2.09
N SER A 30 10.47 -21.14 2.65
CA SER A 30 10.44 -19.88 1.95
C SER A 30 11.07 -20.13 0.58
N GLU A 31 10.29 -20.00 -0.50
CA GLU A 31 10.80 -20.14 -1.87
C GLU A 31 11.76 -18.98 -2.24
N LEU A 32 12.10 -18.13 -1.28
CA LEU A 32 13.11 -17.10 -1.39
C LEU A 32 14.47 -17.74 -1.70
N GLY A 33 15.02 -17.35 -2.84
CA GLY A 33 16.34 -17.73 -3.30
C GLY A 33 17.44 -17.09 -2.47
N ILE A 34 18.66 -17.56 -2.69
CA ILE A 34 19.85 -16.89 -2.17
C ILE A 34 20.02 -15.51 -2.81
N GLY A 35 20.83 -14.69 -2.17
CA GLY A 35 21.11 -13.36 -2.65
C GLY A 35 22.26 -12.74 -1.88
N PHE A 36 22.35 -11.42 -1.91
CA PHE A 36 23.34 -10.66 -1.18
C PHE A 36 22.68 -9.54 -0.38
N TYR A 37 23.45 -8.92 0.49
CA TYR A 37 23.05 -7.67 1.14
C TYR A 37 24.21 -6.69 1.12
N GLU A 38 23.89 -5.42 0.96
CA GLU A 38 24.89 -4.37 0.92
C GLU A 38 25.26 -3.93 2.33
N LYS A 39 26.52 -4.20 2.72
CA LYS A 39 27.11 -3.65 3.95
C LYS A 39 28.27 -2.75 3.59
N ASN A 40 28.25 -1.51 4.07
CA ASN A 40 29.40 -0.63 4.06
C ASN A 40 30.50 -1.22 4.96
N GLY A 41 31.43 -1.95 4.36
CA GLY A 41 32.46 -2.68 5.10
C GLY A 41 33.65 -3.05 4.24
N ARG A 42 34.79 -3.33 4.90
CA ARG A 42 36.08 -3.63 4.26
C ARG A 42 36.06 -4.89 3.38
N HIS A 43 35.07 -5.77 3.55
CA HIS A 43 35.00 -7.09 2.90
C HIS A 43 34.16 -7.13 1.61
N GLY A 44 33.52 -6.02 1.24
CA GLY A 44 32.64 -5.94 0.07
C GLY A 44 31.35 -6.74 0.24
N ILE A 45 30.61 -6.89 -0.87
CA ILE A 45 29.31 -7.58 -0.93
C ILE A 45 29.54 -9.10 -0.95
N LEU A 46 28.81 -9.82 -0.09
CA LEU A 46 28.89 -11.28 0.05
C LEU A 46 27.52 -11.92 -0.18
N SER A 47 27.51 -13.10 -0.79
CA SER A 47 26.32 -13.93 -0.95
C SER A 47 25.97 -14.65 0.35
N CYS A 48 24.69 -14.72 0.64
CA CYS A 48 24.15 -15.20 1.91
C CYS A 48 22.89 -16.04 1.71
N VAL A 49 22.58 -16.84 2.73
CA VAL A 49 21.38 -17.68 2.77
C VAL A 49 20.36 -17.00 3.68
N PRO A 50 19.14 -16.73 3.22
CA PRO A 50 18.10 -16.15 4.08
C PRO A 50 17.69 -17.13 5.21
N PRO A 51 17.08 -16.63 6.29
CA PRO A 51 16.74 -15.24 6.58
C PRO A 51 17.94 -14.41 7.08
N LEU A 52 17.91 -13.09 6.91
CA LEU A 52 18.98 -12.22 7.44
C LEU A 52 18.73 -11.81 8.90
N GLY A 53 17.49 -11.92 9.37
CA GLY A 53 17.03 -11.44 10.68
C GLY A 53 16.24 -10.14 10.57
N SER A 54 15.34 -9.88 11.52
CA SER A 54 14.33 -8.81 11.44
C SER A 54 14.87 -7.42 11.11
N LYS A 55 16.06 -7.05 11.60
CA LYS A 55 16.68 -5.74 11.36
C LYS A 55 17.35 -5.60 9.99
N LEU A 56 17.79 -6.71 9.39
CA LEU A 56 18.61 -6.73 8.18
C LEU A 56 17.85 -7.23 6.95
N GLN A 57 16.67 -7.82 7.13
CA GLN A 57 15.86 -8.39 6.05
C GLN A 57 15.55 -7.37 4.93
N GLN A 58 15.34 -6.10 5.29
CA GLN A 58 15.09 -5.00 4.33
C GLN A 58 16.28 -4.66 3.42
N LEU A 59 17.49 -5.12 3.76
CA LEU A 59 18.72 -4.90 2.97
C LEU A 59 19.04 -6.09 2.07
N PHE A 60 18.21 -7.15 2.09
CA PHE A 60 18.42 -8.35 1.30
C PHE A 60 17.92 -8.14 -0.12
N THR A 61 18.80 -8.44 -1.09
CA THR A 61 18.46 -8.51 -2.50
C THR A 61 18.62 -9.94 -2.97
N GLU A 62 17.53 -10.57 -3.38
CA GLU A 62 17.53 -11.89 -4.02
C GLU A 62 18.22 -11.82 -5.39
N ASP A 63 19.06 -12.81 -5.72
CA ASP A 63 19.72 -12.89 -7.02
C ASP A 63 18.96 -13.81 -7.99
N GLU A 64 18.82 -13.36 -9.23
CA GLU A 64 18.56 -14.22 -10.39
C GLU A 64 19.84 -14.40 -11.22
N PHE A 65 20.16 -15.64 -11.57
CA PHE A 65 21.39 -15.99 -12.29
C PHE A 65 21.10 -16.46 -13.71
N LEU A 66 21.60 -15.74 -14.71
CA LEU A 66 21.71 -16.22 -16.08
C LEU A 66 22.73 -17.35 -16.15
N VAL A 67 22.32 -18.50 -16.66
CA VAL A 67 23.17 -19.70 -16.78
C VAL A 67 23.87 -19.68 -18.14
N LEU A 68 25.18 -19.56 -18.15
CA LEU A 68 26.01 -19.51 -19.35
C LEU A 68 27.05 -20.64 -19.36
N HIS A 69 27.51 -21.00 -20.55
CA HIS A 69 28.65 -21.90 -20.71
C HIS A 69 29.97 -21.10 -20.61
N PRO A 70 31.02 -21.60 -19.92
CA PRO A 70 32.27 -20.86 -19.72
C PRO A 70 33.01 -20.41 -20.98
N SER A 71 32.94 -21.19 -22.06
CA SER A 71 33.74 -21.00 -23.28
C SER A 71 32.94 -20.48 -24.49
N ASP A 72 31.70 -20.02 -24.31
CA ASP A 72 30.77 -19.61 -25.39
C ASP A 72 30.57 -20.66 -26.52
N GLN A 73 31.07 -21.89 -26.33
CA GLN A 73 31.02 -22.99 -27.30
C GLN A 73 29.64 -23.66 -27.42
N ARG A 74 28.78 -23.51 -26.41
CA ARG A 74 27.39 -23.99 -26.40
C ARG A 74 26.47 -22.84 -26.78
N SER A 75 25.52 -23.11 -27.66
CA SER A 75 24.55 -22.10 -28.10
C SER A 75 23.46 -21.87 -27.05
N VAL A 76 22.94 -20.64 -26.98
CA VAL A 76 21.73 -20.33 -26.21
C VAL A 76 20.60 -21.27 -26.62
N GLY A 77 19.93 -21.88 -25.63
CA GLY A 77 18.85 -22.84 -25.84
C GLY A 77 19.24 -24.32 -25.73
N GLU A 78 20.53 -24.67 -25.68
CA GLU A 78 20.95 -26.06 -25.41
C GLU A 78 20.63 -26.47 -23.95
N GLN A 79 20.35 -27.76 -23.73
CA GLN A 79 20.00 -28.29 -22.41
C GLN A 79 21.23 -28.33 -21.49
N VAL A 80 21.04 -27.96 -20.22
CA VAL A 80 22.08 -28.03 -19.19
C VAL A 80 22.07 -29.42 -18.57
N GLN A 81 23.23 -30.10 -18.55
CA GLN A 81 23.37 -31.41 -17.90
C GLN A 81 24.05 -31.31 -16.53
N TYR A 82 23.71 -32.25 -15.65
CA TYR A 82 24.44 -32.41 -14.39
C TYR A 82 25.93 -32.71 -14.67
N GLY A 83 26.82 -32.05 -13.93
CA GLY A 83 28.27 -32.16 -14.08
C GLY A 83 28.90 -31.20 -15.09
N GLU A 84 28.13 -30.54 -15.95
CA GLU A 84 28.67 -29.56 -16.90
C GLU A 84 29.14 -28.28 -16.21
N HIS A 85 30.17 -27.64 -16.79
CA HIS A 85 30.68 -26.38 -16.28
C HIS A 85 29.76 -25.23 -16.69
N LEU A 86 29.49 -24.34 -15.73
CA LEU A 86 28.56 -23.24 -15.84
C LEU A 86 29.20 -21.97 -15.26
N VAL A 87 28.81 -20.83 -15.83
CA VAL A 87 29.01 -19.51 -15.25
C VAL A 87 27.64 -18.95 -14.89
N LEU A 88 27.49 -18.51 -13.65
CA LEU A 88 26.29 -17.88 -13.16
C LEU A 88 26.50 -16.36 -13.14
N VAL A 89 25.78 -15.65 -14.00
CA VAL A 89 25.83 -14.20 -14.10
C VAL A 89 24.57 -13.62 -13.49
N ASN A 90 24.68 -12.84 -12.43
CA ASN A 90 23.52 -12.26 -11.78
C ASN A 90 22.88 -11.14 -12.62
N GLN A 91 21.73 -10.64 -12.18
CA GLN A 91 20.97 -9.56 -12.82
C GLN A 91 21.73 -8.24 -13.02
N HIS A 92 22.87 -8.05 -12.34
CA HIS A 92 23.74 -6.88 -12.48
C HIS A 92 24.95 -7.13 -13.40
N GLY A 93 24.99 -8.26 -14.11
CA GLY A 93 26.11 -8.62 -14.97
C GLY A 93 27.36 -9.09 -14.22
N MET A 94 27.24 -9.42 -12.93
CA MET A 94 28.34 -9.87 -12.08
C MET A 94 28.33 -11.39 -11.93
N VAL A 95 29.51 -11.99 -11.79
CA VAL A 95 29.71 -13.43 -11.57
C VAL A 95 30.06 -13.73 -10.13
N TRP A 96 29.81 -14.97 -9.71
CA TRP A 96 30.32 -15.44 -8.43
C TRP A 96 31.84 -15.44 -8.39
N ASN A 97 32.36 -14.96 -7.28
CA ASN A 97 33.78 -14.83 -7.06
C ASN A 97 34.15 -15.17 -5.61
N ASN A 98 35.25 -15.90 -5.43
CA ASN A 98 35.72 -16.35 -4.11
C ASN A 98 36.78 -15.45 -3.45
N LYS A 99 37.04 -14.28 -4.05
CA LYS A 99 37.99 -13.25 -3.61
C LYS A 99 37.25 -11.93 -3.39
N THR A 100 36.63 -11.81 -2.23
CA THR A 100 35.77 -10.67 -1.87
C THR A 100 36.44 -9.81 -0.79
N GLY A 101 36.80 -8.56 -1.10
CA GLY A 101 37.26 -7.56 -0.11
C GLY A 101 38.29 -8.05 0.92
N GLY A 102 39.40 -8.63 0.44
CA GLY A 102 40.51 -9.07 1.29
C GLY A 102 40.28 -10.37 2.08
N ILE A 103 39.11 -11.01 1.96
CA ILE A 103 38.87 -12.38 2.45
C ILE A 103 38.75 -13.36 1.28
N THR A 104 39.14 -14.61 1.51
CA THR A 104 39.10 -15.68 0.51
C THR A 104 38.19 -16.81 0.97
N GLY A 105 37.55 -17.48 0.02
CA GLY A 105 36.67 -18.63 0.27
C GLY A 105 35.21 -18.28 0.57
N TYR A 106 34.87 -17.00 0.73
CA TYR A 106 33.50 -16.50 0.73
C TYR A 106 33.08 -16.17 -0.69
N VAL A 107 31.83 -16.47 -1.03
CA VAL A 107 31.26 -16.18 -2.35
C VAL A 107 30.62 -14.80 -2.34
N GLY A 108 30.83 -14.02 -3.41
CA GLY A 108 30.13 -12.77 -3.63
C GLY A 108 30.19 -12.32 -5.09
N PRO A 109 29.35 -11.36 -5.50
CA PRO A 109 29.28 -10.88 -6.87
C PRO A 109 30.46 -9.98 -7.23
N ARG A 110 31.09 -10.21 -8.39
CA ARG A 110 32.17 -9.38 -8.96
C ARG A 110 32.10 -9.28 -10.50
N PRO A 111 32.76 -8.30 -11.12
CA PRO A 111 32.92 -8.26 -12.58
C PRO A 111 33.58 -9.52 -13.13
N ARG A 112 33.29 -9.86 -14.39
CA ARG A 112 33.91 -10.98 -15.11
C ARG A 112 35.40 -10.77 -15.36
N GLY A 113 36.14 -11.85 -15.55
CA GLY A 113 37.55 -11.83 -15.94
C GLY A 113 38.51 -11.43 -14.82
N VAL A 114 38.04 -11.28 -13.58
CA VAL A 114 38.89 -10.92 -12.44
C VAL A 114 39.33 -12.18 -11.66
N PRO A 115 40.52 -12.18 -11.03
CA PRO A 115 40.98 -13.32 -10.25
C PRO A 115 39.98 -13.73 -9.17
N GLY A 116 39.67 -15.01 -9.10
CA GLY A 116 38.63 -15.55 -8.21
C GLY A 116 37.27 -15.81 -8.86
N GLU A 117 37.07 -15.45 -10.13
CA GLU A 117 35.86 -15.83 -10.90
C GLU A 117 35.63 -17.34 -10.85
N MET A 118 34.41 -17.74 -10.50
CA MET A 118 34.06 -19.12 -10.22
C MET A 118 33.31 -19.76 -11.40
N PHE A 119 33.81 -20.92 -11.82
CA PHE A 119 33.12 -21.85 -12.71
C PHE A 119 32.58 -22.99 -11.86
N VAL A 120 31.28 -23.26 -12.00
CA VAL A 120 30.57 -24.20 -11.13
C VAL A 120 29.89 -25.30 -11.94
N CYS A 121 29.54 -26.41 -11.31
CA CYS A 121 28.65 -27.40 -11.89
C CYS A 121 27.52 -27.75 -10.91
N PHE A 122 26.38 -28.16 -11.46
CA PHE A 122 25.28 -28.73 -10.70
C PHE A 122 25.47 -30.24 -10.58
N THR A 123 25.21 -30.79 -9.40
CA THR A 123 25.30 -32.24 -9.14
C THR A 123 24.05 -32.67 -8.37
N LYS A 124 23.29 -33.62 -8.91
CA LYS A 124 22.15 -34.20 -8.19
C LYS A 124 22.66 -35.18 -7.13
N VAL A 125 22.20 -35.03 -5.89
CA VAL A 125 22.60 -35.92 -4.80
C VAL A 125 21.43 -36.81 -4.40
N PRO A 126 21.62 -38.15 -4.36
CA PRO A 126 20.54 -39.09 -4.03
C PRO A 126 19.93 -38.82 -2.65
N ALA A 127 18.61 -38.99 -2.56
CA ALA A 127 17.87 -38.85 -1.31
C ALA A 127 18.23 -40.00 -0.36
N GLY A 128 19.09 -39.73 0.62
CA GLY A 128 19.58 -40.72 1.60
C GLY A 128 20.98 -40.43 2.14
N VAL A 129 21.77 -39.62 1.43
CA VAL A 129 23.11 -39.21 1.87
C VAL A 129 23.00 -38.03 2.85
N GLY A 130 23.26 -38.29 4.13
CA GLY A 130 23.23 -37.27 5.19
C GLY A 130 24.20 -36.11 4.93
N VAL A 131 23.82 -34.90 5.35
CA VAL A 131 24.66 -33.69 5.19
C VAL A 131 25.90 -33.81 6.07
N ALA A 132 27.07 -33.96 5.46
CA ALA A 132 28.34 -34.08 6.17
C ALA A 132 28.64 -32.78 6.96
N LYS A 133 28.68 -32.87 8.30
CA LYS A 133 29.19 -31.81 9.17
C LYS A 133 30.69 -32.02 9.35
N SER A 134 31.53 -31.09 8.90
CA SER A 134 32.97 -31.17 9.17
C SER A 134 33.22 -30.88 10.66
N SER A 135 33.49 -31.91 11.46
CA SER A 135 33.89 -31.77 12.87
C SER A 135 35.37 -31.41 13.00
N LYS A 136 35.67 -30.39 13.79
CA LYS A 136 37.02 -30.03 14.26
C LYS A 136 37.56 -31.10 15.21
N LYS A 137 38.72 -31.69 14.90
CA LYS A 137 39.68 -32.40 15.79
C LYS A 137 41.04 -32.35 15.08
N ASP A 138 42.20 -32.25 15.69
CA ASP A 138 42.67 -31.90 17.03
C ASP A 138 44.08 -31.35 16.79
N LYS A 139 44.45 -30.23 17.42
CA LYS A 139 45.84 -29.73 17.40
C LYS A 139 46.37 -29.80 18.84
N THR A 140 46.86 -30.98 19.21
CA THR A 140 47.81 -31.22 20.30
C THR A 140 48.25 -32.68 20.20
N ASP A 141 49.36 -32.97 19.54
CA ASP A 141 50.52 -33.52 20.25
C ASP A 141 51.79 -33.53 19.40
N LYS A 142 52.90 -33.53 20.15
CA LYS A 142 54.28 -33.22 19.79
C LYS A 142 54.93 -34.16 18.75
N LEU A 143 55.78 -33.53 17.94
CA LEU A 143 57.20 -33.83 17.73
C LEU A 143 57.65 -35.26 18.08
N ASP A 144 57.94 -36.06 17.07
CA ASP A 144 59.16 -36.87 17.03
C ASP A 144 59.47 -37.41 15.62
N LYS A 145 60.77 -37.47 15.33
CA LYS A 145 61.48 -38.11 14.20
C LYS A 145 61.56 -37.38 12.85
N LEU A 146 62.56 -36.50 12.81
CA LEU A 146 63.49 -36.39 11.70
C LEU A 146 64.25 -37.70 11.48
N THR A 147 64.39 -38.11 10.21
CA THR A 147 65.56 -38.69 9.50
C THR A 147 65.20 -39.89 8.61
N SER A 148 65.21 -39.68 7.28
CA SER A 148 66.18 -40.32 6.39
C SER A 148 65.85 -40.07 4.91
N SER A 149 66.91 -39.68 4.20
CA SER A 149 67.25 -39.89 2.79
C SER A 149 66.35 -39.32 1.68
N ALA A 150 66.94 -38.33 1.01
CA ALA A 150 66.63 -37.87 -0.34
C ALA A 150 66.91 -38.95 -1.42
N SER A 151 66.22 -38.84 -2.57
CA SER A 151 66.83 -38.80 -3.91
C SER A 151 65.81 -38.45 -5.01
N THR A 152 66.06 -37.30 -5.63
CA THR A 152 66.05 -36.97 -7.08
C THR A 152 64.88 -37.43 -7.97
N SER A 153 64.16 -36.47 -8.56
CA SER A 153 63.53 -36.64 -9.88
C SER A 153 63.77 -35.39 -10.76
N VAL A 154 64.18 -35.64 -12.00
CA VAL A 154 64.31 -34.65 -13.09
C VAL A 154 63.30 -35.04 -14.15
N LEU A 155 62.53 -34.04 -14.61
CA LEU A 155 61.67 -33.92 -15.79
C LEU A 155 61.16 -35.20 -16.51
N SER A 156 59.85 -35.29 -16.67
CA SER A 156 59.24 -35.38 -18.01
C SER A 156 57.78 -34.93 -18.02
N THR A 157 57.45 -34.28 -19.11
CA THR A 157 56.18 -33.67 -19.53
C THR A 157 55.08 -34.68 -19.80
N SER A 158 53.83 -34.16 -19.75
CA SER A 158 52.58 -34.73 -20.27
C SER A 158 51.85 -35.68 -19.32
N GLY A 159 50.82 -35.16 -18.63
CA GLY A 159 49.95 -35.93 -17.76
C GLY A 159 48.57 -35.30 -17.65
N SER A 160 47.65 -35.80 -18.47
CA SER A 160 46.22 -36.01 -18.17
C SER A 160 45.83 -35.68 -16.73
N LEU A 161 44.97 -34.67 -16.56
CA LEU A 161 44.32 -34.35 -15.28
C LEU A 161 43.32 -35.46 -14.94
N SER A 162 43.75 -36.35 -14.06
CA SER A 162 42.93 -37.38 -13.42
C SER A 162 41.90 -36.73 -12.51
N ILE A 163 40.63 -36.98 -12.81
CA ILE A 163 39.46 -36.79 -11.95
C ILE A 163 39.71 -37.54 -10.64
N SER A 164 39.77 -36.82 -9.52
CA SER A 164 39.71 -37.42 -8.20
C SER A 164 38.28 -37.91 -7.96
N ASP A 165 38.15 -39.23 -7.77
CA ASP A 165 36.93 -39.95 -7.47
C ASP A 165 36.02 -39.24 -6.46
N ASN A 166 34.80 -38.93 -6.89
CA ASN A 166 33.66 -38.75 -6.00
C ASN A 166 32.50 -39.57 -6.59
N PRO A 167 32.12 -40.70 -5.98
CA PRO A 167 31.06 -41.55 -6.49
C PRO A 167 29.70 -40.89 -6.23
N GLU A 168 28.71 -41.22 -7.06
CA GLU A 168 27.32 -40.73 -7.02
C GLU A 168 27.07 -39.38 -7.71
N THR A 169 27.28 -39.33 -9.02
CA THR A 169 26.66 -38.32 -9.89
C THR A 169 25.59 -39.01 -10.71
N GLU A 170 24.31 -38.70 -10.50
CA GLU A 170 23.27 -39.09 -11.46
C GLU A 170 23.49 -38.32 -12.77
N ALA A 171 23.74 -39.04 -13.86
CA ALA A 171 23.77 -38.46 -15.19
C ALA A 171 22.33 -38.08 -15.60
N GLY A 172 22.12 -36.84 -16.05
CA GLY A 172 20.80 -36.37 -16.42
C GLY A 172 20.77 -34.90 -16.78
N VAL A 173 19.61 -34.45 -17.25
CA VAL A 173 19.32 -33.06 -17.57
C VAL A 173 18.85 -32.33 -16.32
N VAL A 174 19.33 -31.11 -16.11
CA VAL A 174 18.88 -30.26 -15.00
C VAL A 174 17.50 -29.70 -15.32
N CYS A 175 16.55 -29.86 -14.41
CA CYS A 175 15.19 -29.36 -14.54
C CYS A 175 14.85 -28.34 -13.45
N PHE A 176 13.97 -27.40 -13.77
CA PHE A 176 13.29 -26.55 -12.79
C PHE A 176 12.45 -27.41 -11.86
N GLY A 177 12.59 -27.19 -10.55
CA GLY A 177 12.01 -28.00 -9.48
C GLY A 177 12.96 -29.07 -8.93
N ASP A 178 14.08 -29.35 -9.58
CA ASP A 178 15.07 -30.29 -9.03
C ASP A 178 15.57 -29.80 -7.67
N SER A 179 15.38 -30.64 -6.65
CA SER A 179 15.83 -30.44 -5.28
C SER A 179 17.02 -31.35 -4.95
N ASN A 180 17.66 -31.11 -3.80
CA ASN A 180 18.89 -31.80 -3.39
C ASN A 180 20.06 -31.63 -4.37
N VAL A 181 20.12 -30.50 -5.07
CA VAL A 181 21.23 -30.19 -5.98
C VAL A 181 22.40 -29.59 -5.19
N ALA A 182 23.57 -30.22 -5.27
CA ALA A 182 24.82 -29.62 -4.83
C ALA A 182 25.40 -28.73 -5.93
N ILE A 183 26.04 -27.63 -5.54
CA ILE A 183 26.82 -26.79 -6.46
C ILE A 183 28.29 -26.93 -6.09
N THR A 184 29.11 -27.36 -7.05
CA THR A 184 30.55 -27.57 -6.86
C THR A 184 31.32 -26.53 -7.65
N VAL A 185 32.31 -25.90 -7.00
CA VAL A 185 33.25 -25.02 -7.69
C VAL A 185 34.28 -25.88 -8.40
N VAL A 186 34.24 -25.89 -9.74
CA VAL A 186 35.14 -26.69 -10.56
C VAL A 186 36.48 -25.98 -10.75
N GLU A 187 36.42 -24.69 -11.07
CA GLU A 187 37.58 -23.83 -11.24
C GLU A 187 37.28 -22.44 -10.69
N SER A 188 38.29 -21.74 -10.18
CA SER A 188 38.09 -20.41 -9.59
C SER A 188 39.07 -19.33 -10.06
N ASN A 189 39.60 -19.43 -11.28
CA ASN A 189 40.56 -18.49 -11.87
C ASN A 189 41.63 -18.02 -10.85
N ARG A 190 42.20 -19.01 -10.15
CA ARG A 190 43.17 -18.86 -9.07
C ARG A 190 44.16 -20.01 -9.11
N HIS A 191 45.39 -19.72 -8.68
CA HIS A 191 46.44 -20.73 -8.58
C HIS A 191 46.15 -21.81 -7.52
N SER A 192 45.43 -21.47 -6.45
CA SER A 192 45.10 -22.42 -5.38
C SER A 192 43.75 -23.08 -5.62
N GLN A 193 43.74 -24.41 -5.72
CA GLN A 193 42.54 -25.23 -5.84
C GLN A 193 41.84 -25.51 -4.50
N MET A 194 42.35 -24.98 -3.37
CA MET A 194 41.79 -25.23 -2.04
C MET A 194 40.31 -24.78 -1.88
N PHE A 195 39.86 -23.90 -2.77
CA PHE A 195 38.51 -23.33 -2.80
C PHE A 195 37.60 -23.95 -3.88
N ASN A 196 38.09 -24.99 -4.57
CA ASN A 196 37.32 -25.73 -5.57
C ASN A 196 36.55 -26.86 -4.87
N LYS A 197 35.60 -26.48 -4.01
CA LYS A 197 34.79 -27.41 -3.20
C LYS A 197 33.30 -27.16 -3.41
N ARG A 198 32.47 -28.07 -2.88
CA ARG A 198 31.02 -27.85 -2.76
C ARG A 198 30.71 -26.62 -1.92
N LEU A 199 29.66 -25.90 -2.32
CA LEU A 199 29.20 -24.73 -1.59
C LEU A 199 28.64 -25.13 -0.23
N SER A 200 28.99 -24.36 0.79
CA SER A 200 28.60 -24.60 2.17
C SER A 200 28.05 -23.34 2.84
N ASN A 201 27.16 -23.54 3.81
CA ASN A 201 26.63 -22.51 4.66
C ASN A 201 27.52 -22.37 5.89
N PHE A 202 28.07 -21.18 6.09
CA PHE A 202 28.92 -20.90 7.23
C PHE A 202 28.49 -19.60 7.93
N LYS A 203 28.34 -19.68 9.26
CA LYS A 203 28.04 -18.54 10.12
C LYS A 203 29.10 -18.39 11.20
N LYS A 204 29.74 -17.22 11.25
CA LYS A 204 30.63 -16.85 12.36
C LYS A 204 29.80 -16.54 13.61
N PRO A 205 30.29 -16.85 14.82
CA PRO A 205 29.60 -16.46 16.06
C PRO A 205 29.32 -14.95 16.18
N THR A 206 30.18 -14.13 15.59
CA THR A 206 30.05 -12.66 15.57
C THR A 206 29.14 -12.13 14.44
N SER A 207 28.58 -13.01 13.61
CA SER A 207 27.73 -12.61 12.49
C SER A 207 26.32 -12.24 12.96
N HIS A 208 25.84 -11.07 12.54
CA HIS A 208 24.47 -10.62 12.77
C HIS A 208 23.44 -11.24 11.81
N ILE A 209 23.89 -11.89 10.72
CA ILE A 209 23.00 -12.57 9.78
C ILE A 209 22.53 -13.89 10.38
N ALA A 210 21.21 -14.08 10.44
CA ALA A 210 20.62 -15.31 10.98
C ALA A 210 21.01 -16.56 10.16
N GLY A 211 20.83 -16.54 8.83
CA GLY A 211 21.03 -17.67 7.94
C GLY A 211 22.47 -17.92 7.46
N GLY A 212 23.41 -17.00 7.72
CA GLY A 212 24.83 -17.16 7.41
C GLY A 212 25.22 -16.90 5.93
N TYR A 213 26.50 -17.11 5.63
CA TYR A 213 27.11 -16.81 4.33
C TYR A 213 27.32 -18.09 3.51
N ILE A 214 27.51 -17.89 2.20
CA ILE A 214 27.91 -18.95 1.26
C ILE A 214 29.44 -18.96 1.14
N CYS A 215 30.02 -20.14 1.34
CA CYS A 215 31.47 -20.37 1.26
C CYS A 215 31.78 -21.51 0.28
N CYS A 216 33.04 -21.56 -0.17
CA CYS A 216 33.59 -22.61 -1.04
C CYS A 216 34.92 -23.18 -0.51
N ASP A 217 35.27 -22.91 0.75
CA ASP A 217 36.49 -23.44 1.39
C ASP A 217 36.26 -24.78 2.12
N GLY A 218 35.03 -25.30 2.09
CA GLY A 218 34.60 -26.52 2.75
C GLY A 218 34.30 -26.35 4.24
N LYS A 219 34.29 -25.13 4.77
CA LYS A 219 33.86 -24.86 6.15
C LYS A 219 32.34 -24.76 6.24
N GLY A 220 31.78 -25.24 7.34
CA GLY A 220 30.34 -25.17 7.60
C GLY A 220 29.59 -26.41 7.12
N THR A 221 28.33 -26.22 6.77
CA THR A 221 27.41 -27.31 6.39
C THR A 221 27.16 -27.26 4.90
N GLU A 222 27.28 -28.38 4.18
CA GLU A 222 27.02 -28.43 2.73
C GLU A 222 25.60 -27.95 2.38
N LEU A 223 25.49 -27.12 1.34
CA LEU A 223 24.22 -26.56 0.88
C LEU A 223 23.53 -27.49 -0.13
N ARG A 224 22.21 -27.59 -0.01
CA ARG A 224 21.33 -28.35 -0.91
C ARG A 224 20.35 -27.38 -1.55
N PHE A 225 20.52 -27.15 -2.84
CA PHE A 225 19.74 -26.19 -3.59
C PHE A 225 18.53 -26.86 -4.25
N THR A 226 17.49 -26.05 -4.43
CA THR A 226 16.40 -26.28 -5.35
C THR A 226 16.56 -25.31 -6.53
N ILE A 227 16.53 -25.84 -7.75
CA ILE A 227 16.65 -25.05 -8.98
C ILE A 227 15.27 -24.51 -9.34
N LEU A 228 15.06 -23.21 -9.21
CA LEU A 228 13.78 -22.57 -9.51
C LEU A 228 13.91 -21.69 -10.76
N PRO A 229 12.83 -21.49 -11.54
CA PRO A 229 12.85 -20.51 -12.61
C PRO A 229 12.92 -19.09 -12.05
N ALA A 230 13.37 -18.14 -12.89
CA ALA A 230 13.24 -16.72 -12.59
C ALA A 230 11.78 -16.35 -12.30
N LYS A 231 11.57 -15.33 -11.45
CA LYS A 231 10.21 -14.88 -11.13
C LYS A 231 9.62 -14.23 -12.39
N PRO A 232 8.52 -14.76 -12.94
CA PRO A 232 7.86 -14.09 -14.04
C PRO A 232 7.33 -12.74 -13.56
N LYS A 233 7.53 -11.67 -14.32
CA LYS A 233 6.96 -10.36 -14.00
C LYS A 233 5.50 -10.34 -14.45
N ILE A 234 4.69 -9.51 -13.79
CA ILE A 234 3.31 -9.29 -14.21
C ILE A 234 3.33 -8.18 -15.24
N GLU A 235 3.10 -8.54 -16.50
CA GLU A 235 3.04 -7.59 -17.62
C GLU A 235 1.77 -6.77 -17.53
N GLN A 236 0.66 -7.44 -17.28
CA GLN A 236 -0.66 -6.84 -17.36
C GLN A 236 -1.61 -7.46 -16.34
N ILE A 237 -2.37 -6.61 -15.64
CA ILE A 237 -3.54 -7.01 -14.87
C ILE A 237 -4.76 -6.33 -15.49
N SER A 238 -5.75 -7.11 -15.89
CA SER A 238 -7.00 -6.60 -16.47
C SER A 238 -8.15 -6.85 -15.51
N MET A 239 -8.91 -5.79 -15.20
CA MET A 239 -10.10 -5.85 -14.36
C MET A 239 -11.14 -4.82 -14.83
N LEU A 240 -12.31 -5.28 -15.30
CA LEU A 240 -13.30 -4.47 -16.02
C LEU A 240 -12.67 -3.61 -17.14
N ASN A 241 -12.61 -2.28 -16.91
CA ASN A 241 -12.10 -1.24 -17.80
C ASN A 241 -10.72 -0.72 -17.34
N LYS A 242 -10.13 -1.36 -16.34
CA LYS A 242 -8.82 -0.98 -15.80
C LYS A 242 -7.77 -1.98 -16.27
N LEU A 243 -6.73 -1.43 -16.88
CA LEU A 243 -5.52 -2.15 -17.26
C LEU A 243 -4.38 -1.64 -16.40
N ILE A 244 -3.63 -2.53 -15.76
CA ILE A 244 -2.47 -2.19 -14.93
C ILE A 244 -1.24 -2.82 -15.57
N THR A 245 -0.33 -1.98 -16.06
CA THR A 245 0.87 -2.39 -16.81
C THR A 245 2.01 -1.39 -16.57
N PRO A 246 3.24 -1.82 -16.25
CA PRO A 246 3.62 -3.10 -15.64
C PRO A 246 3.29 -3.11 -14.14
N TYR A 247 3.25 -4.28 -13.51
CA TYR A 247 2.99 -4.43 -12.08
C TYR A 247 4.17 -5.07 -11.34
N ASN A 248 4.52 -4.53 -10.17
CA ASN A 248 5.56 -5.07 -9.29
C ASN A 248 4.94 -5.84 -8.11
N TYR A 249 5.46 -7.03 -7.81
CA TYR A 249 5.02 -7.82 -6.65
C TYR A 249 5.01 -6.98 -5.36
N GLY A 250 3.93 -7.09 -4.59
CA GLY A 250 3.73 -6.33 -3.35
C GLY A 250 3.08 -4.96 -3.53
N GLN A 251 2.99 -4.41 -4.76
CA GLN A 251 2.31 -3.15 -5.03
C GLN A 251 0.81 -3.26 -4.71
N LYS A 252 0.22 -2.25 -4.08
CA LYS A 252 -1.19 -2.32 -3.70
C LYS A 252 -2.09 -1.88 -4.84
N ILE A 253 -3.11 -2.67 -5.15
CA ILE A 253 -4.11 -2.38 -6.18
C ILE A 253 -5.43 -2.02 -5.49
N ALA A 254 -5.92 -0.79 -5.71
CA ALA A 254 -7.27 -0.44 -5.33
C ALA A 254 -8.27 -1.21 -6.23
N LEU A 255 -9.24 -1.87 -5.61
CA LEU A 255 -10.31 -2.56 -6.34
C LEU A 255 -11.36 -1.51 -6.76
N PRO A 256 -11.66 -1.38 -8.07
CA PRO A 256 -12.70 -0.47 -8.53
C PRO A 256 -14.03 -0.83 -7.89
N LEU A 257 -14.73 0.15 -7.29
CA LEU A 257 -16.08 -0.05 -6.76
C LEU A 257 -17.06 -0.52 -7.84
N GLY A 258 -16.77 -0.18 -9.11
CA GLY A 258 -17.50 -0.60 -10.31
C GLY A 258 -17.38 -2.09 -10.66
N LEU A 259 -16.38 -2.84 -10.14
CA LEU A 259 -16.20 -4.29 -10.42
C LEU A 259 -17.42 -5.15 -10.08
N LEU A 260 -18.38 -4.56 -9.37
CA LEU A 260 -19.51 -5.21 -8.75
C LEU A 260 -20.82 -4.44 -9.00
N GLU A 261 -20.85 -3.52 -9.99
CA GLU A 261 -22.06 -2.78 -10.37
C GLU A 261 -22.88 -3.51 -11.44
N SER A 262 -24.18 -3.73 -11.17
CA SER A 262 -25.13 -4.27 -12.16
C SER A 262 -25.38 -3.24 -13.27
N THR A 263 -25.25 -3.63 -14.53
CA THR A 263 -25.64 -2.83 -15.70
C THR A 263 -27.16 -2.72 -15.82
N ALA A 264 -27.79 -2.01 -14.90
CA ALA A 264 -29.23 -1.71 -14.94
C ALA A 264 -29.49 -0.22 -15.21
N LYS A 265 -28.75 0.39 -16.15
CA LYS A 265 -29.10 1.70 -16.71
C LYS A 265 -28.60 1.83 -18.15
N ARG A 266 -29.30 1.20 -19.11
CA ARG A 266 -29.39 1.66 -20.51
C ARG A 266 -30.43 0.82 -21.25
N THR A 267 -31.66 1.35 -21.33
CA THR A 267 -32.44 1.58 -22.56
C THR A 267 -33.89 1.92 -22.17
N ASN A 268 -34.21 3.22 -22.11
CA ASN A 268 -35.59 3.67 -22.26
C ASN A 268 -35.70 4.36 -23.62
N LYS A 269 -36.12 3.60 -24.65
CA LYS A 269 -36.89 4.07 -25.82
C LYS A 269 -37.05 2.91 -26.82
N ALA A 270 -38.16 2.18 -26.71
CA ALA A 270 -38.86 1.58 -27.85
C ALA A 270 -40.22 1.03 -27.39
N THR A 271 -41.27 1.75 -27.78
CA THR A 271 -42.58 1.29 -28.27
C THR A 271 -43.41 0.22 -27.51
N ASN A 272 -44.66 0.62 -27.23
CA ASN A 272 -45.87 -0.18 -27.15
C ASN A 272 -45.78 -1.55 -27.85
N TYR A 273 -46.00 -2.64 -27.10
CA TYR A 273 -47.06 -3.64 -27.27
C TYR A 273 -46.85 -4.72 -26.19
N GLY A 274 -47.94 -5.19 -25.59
CA GLY A 274 -47.88 -6.04 -24.40
C GLY A 274 -47.32 -7.43 -24.64
N GLU A 275 -46.59 -7.94 -23.66
CA GLU A 275 -46.59 -9.36 -23.29
C GLU A 275 -45.98 -9.51 -21.89
N LYS A 276 -46.73 -10.14 -20.98
CA LYS A 276 -46.24 -10.60 -19.68
C LYS A 276 -45.32 -11.79 -19.92
N LYS A 277 -44.02 -11.66 -19.60
CA LYS A 277 -43.17 -12.82 -19.28
C LYS A 277 -42.33 -12.53 -18.04
N ALA A 278 -42.35 -13.52 -17.15
CA ALA A 278 -41.63 -13.55 -15.88
C ALA A 278 -40.12 -13.41 -16.11
N VAL A 279 -39.49 -12.56 -15.30
CA VAL A 279 -38.03 -12.45 -15.21
C VAL A 279 -37.62 -12.97 -13.84
N GLU A 280 -37.18 -14.23 -13.79
CA GLU A 280 -36.36 -14.80 -12.72
C GLU A 280 -34.99 -15.10 -13.31
N SER A 281 -33.96 -14.34 -12.93
CA SER A 281 -32.63 -14.82 -12.53
C SER A 281 -31.67 -13.63 -12.34
N SER A 282 -30.78 -13.77 -11.38
CA SER A 282 -29.82 -12.81 -10.84
C SER A 282 -28.72 -12.38 -11.82
N ASP A 283 -28.79 -11.15 -12.34
CA ASP A 283 -27.73 -10.57 -13.19
C ASP A 283 -26.81 -9.62 -12.40
N ILE A 284 -25.83 -10.19 -11.70
CA ILE A 284 -24.56 -9.51 -11.39
C ILE A 284 -23.52 -10.21 -12.24
N GLN A 285 -22.95 -9.53 -13.25
CA GLN A 285 -21.75 -10.05 -13.91
C GLN A 285 -20.62 -10.09 -12.87
N GLN A 286 -20.20 -11.29 -12.52
CA GLN A 286 -19.03 -11.51 -11.68
C GLN A 286 -17.79 -11.22 -12.52
N ALA A 287 -17.28 -9.99 -12.47
CA ALA A 287 -16.09 -9.61 -13.22
C ALA A 287 -14.87 -10.40 -12.73
N GLU A 288 -14.22 -11.12 -13.63
CA GLU A 288 -12.96 -11.82 -13.37
C GLU A 288 -11.79 -10.83 -13.45
N ILE A 289 -10.73 -11.09 -12.68
CA ILE A 289 -9.47 -10.36 -12.78
C ILE A 289 -8.44 -11.27 -13.46
N PHE A 290 -7.87 -10.80 -14.56
CA PHE A 290 -6.87 -11.53 -15.33
C PHE A 290 -5.48 -10.99 -15.04
N PHE A 291 -4.52 -11.89 -14.88
CA PHE A 291 -3.11 -11.58 -14.67
C PHE A 291 -2.32 -12.23 -15.81
N GLN A 292 -1.62 -11.44 -16.60
CA GLN A 292 -0.74 -11.90 -17.68
C GLN A 292 0.71 -11.67 -17.27
N LEU A 293 1.53 -12.71 -17.45
CA LEU A 293 2.92 -12.73 -17.01
C LEU A 293 3.90 -12.77 -18.19
N THR A 294 5.14 -12.32 -17.97
CA THR A 294 6.18 -12.20 -19.02
C THR A 294 6.58 -13.52 -19.69
N ASN A 295 6.26 -14.65 -19.08
CA ASN A 295 6.50 -15.97 -19.64
C ASN A 295 5.31 -16.48 -20.48
N GLY A 296 4.31 -15.63 -20.76
CA GLY A 296 3.10 -15.96 -21.51
C GLY A 296 2.05 -16.75 -20.71
N THR A 297 2.26 -16.96 -19.41
CA THR A 297 1.29 -17.62 -18.53
C THR A 297 0.25 -16.64 -18.00
N GLU A 298 -0.91 -17.18 -17.62
CA GLU A 298 -2.03 -16.36 -17.15
C GLU A 298 -2.64 -16.90 -15.86
N ALA A 299 -2.95 -16.03 -14.90
CA ALA A 299 -3.80 -16.36 -13.75
C ALA A 299 -5.16 -15.67 -13.88
N VAL A 300 -6.21 -16.29 -13.35
CA VAL A 300 -7.55 -15.68 -13.29
C VAL A 300 -8.05 -15.77 -11.86
N LEU A 301 -8.45 -14.63 -11.29
CA LEU A 301 -9.19 -14.55 -10.04
C LEU A 301 -10.68 -14.48 -10.36
N PRO A 302 -11.46 -15.55 -10.09
CA PRO A 302 -12.89 -15.55 -10.37
C PRO A 302 -13.63 -14.52 -9.51
N GLY A 303 -14.57 -13.78 -10.12
CA GLY A 303 -15.36 -12.78 -9.42
C GLY A 303 -16.16 -13.34 -8.24
N ALA A 304 -16.69 -14.58 -8.35
CA ALA A 304 -17.35 -15.28 -7.25
C ALA A 304 -16.44 -15.48 -6.03
N LEU A 305 -15.20 -15.90 -6.27
CA LEU A 305 -14.23 -16.16 -5.21
C LEU A 305 -13.78 -14.86 -4.54
N LEU A 306 -13.57 -13.81 -5.34
CA LEU A 306 -13.30 -12.47 -4.83
C LEU A 306 -14.45 -12.00 -3.94
N GLN A 307 -15.69 -12.09 -4.41
CA GLN A 307 -16.88 -11.70 -3.64
C GLN A 307 -17.03 -12.48 -2.33
N GLN A 308 -16.80 -13.80 -2.36
CA GLN A 308 -16.84 -14.64 -1.16
C GLN A 308 -15.82 -14.16 -0.12
N LYS A 309 -14.58 -13.86 -0.53
CA LYS A 309 -13.54 -13.41 0.40
C LYS A 309 -13.76 -11.98 0.86
N MET A 310 -14.31 -11.09 0.03
CA MET A 310 -14.68 -9.72 0.44
C MET A 310 -15.68 -9.69 1.61
N MET A 311 -16.58 -10.69 1.71
CA MET A 311 -17.50 -10.80 2.85
C MET A 311 -16.80 -11.02 4.19
N ALA A 312 -15.63 -11.68 4.18
CA ALA A 312 -14.83 -11.87 5.40
C ALA A 312 -14.19 -10.56 5.88
N HIS A 313 -14.07 -9.55 5.01
CA HIS A 313 -13.51 -8.23 5.33
C HIS A 313 -14.58 -7.20 5.74
N ALA A 314 -15.75 -7.67 6.19
CA ALA A 314 -16.90 -6.81 6.49
C ALA A 314 -16.76 -5.96 7.78
N LYS A 315 -15.89 -6.37 8.71
CA LYS A 315 -15.67 -5.67 9.99
C LYS A 315 -14.23 -5.14 10.06
N PRO A 316 -13.99 -3.95 10.62
CA PRO A 316 -12.64 -3.50 10.95
C PRO A 316 -12.05 -4.40 12.06
N PRO A 317 -10.74 -4.72 12.01
CA PRO A 317 -10.09 -5.50 13.05
C PRO A 317 -10.17 -4.78 14.41
N GLY A 318 -10.33 -5.53 15.49
CA GLY A 318 -10.29 -4.99 16.86
C GLY A 318 -8.92 -4.41 17.24
N PRO A 319 -8.81 -3.67 18.36
CA PRO A 319 -7.57 -2.99 18.79
C PRO A 319 -6.39 -3.94 19.08
N THR A 320 -6.61 -5.25 19.10
CA THR A 320 -5.61 -6.30 19.32
C THR A 320 -5.60 -7.36 18.21
N GLU A 321 -6.35 -7.16 17.12
CA GLU A 321 -6.43 -8.10 16.00
C GLU A 321 -5.58 -7.62 14.83
N ASP A 322 -4.81 -8.51 14.22
CA ASP A 322 -4.08 -8.23 12.97
C ASP A 322 -5.07 -7.88 11.84
N GLU A 323 -4.63 -7.09 10.86
CA GLU A 323 -5.45 -6.78 9.68
C GLU A 323 -5.98 -8.07 9.06
N THR A 324 -7.29 -8.15 8.82
CA THR A 324 -7.89 -9.30 8.16
C THR A 324 -7.24 -9.45 6.77
N GLU A 325 -6.51 -10.54 6.56
CA GLU A 325 -5.90 -10.89 5.27
C GLU A 325 -6.59 -12.13 4.69
N SER A 326 -6.99 -12.05 3.42
CA SER A 326 -7.47 -13.22 2.66
C SER A 326 -6.50 -13.55 1.54
N VAL A 327 -6.02 -14.79 1.47
CA VAL A 327 -5.07 -15.23 0.45
C VAL A 327 -5.76 -16.03 -0.65
N PHE A 328 -5.53 -15.71 -1.92
CA PHE A 328 -5.93 -16.47 -3.09
C PHE A 328 -4.69 -17.17 -3.68
N GLU A 329 -4.83 -18.45 -3.98
CA GLU A 329 -3.84 -19.22 -4.73
C GLU A 329 -4.40 -19.47 -6.13
N LEU A 330 -3.89 -18.73 -7.11
CA LEU A 330 -4.38 -18.74 -8.49
C LEU A 330 -3.46 -19.60 -9.37
N PRO A 331 -3.85 -20.80 -9.78
CA PRO A 331 -3.03 -21.63 -10.64
C PRO A 331 -2.81 -20.94 -12.00
N LEU A 332 -1.58 -20.99 -12.51
CA LEU A 332 -1.26 -20.44 -13.81
C LEU A 332 -1.77 -21.35 -14.92
N LYS A 333 -2.48 -20.77 -15.88
CA LYS A 333 -2.81 -21.38 -17.16
C LYS A 333 -1.57 -21.34 -18.05
N ASN A 334 -1.36 -22.44 -18.78
CA ASN A 334 -0.30 -22.60 -19.78
C ASN A 334 1.13 -22.56 -19.22
N GLY A 335 1.32 -22.82 -17.92
CA GLY A 335 2.65 -22.99 -17.34
C GLY A 335 2.62 -23.44 -15.89
N PRO A 336 3.78 -23.78 -15.31
CA PRO A 336 3.89 -24.24 -13.93
C PRO A 336 3.72 -23.09 -12.95
N GLY A 337 3.19 -23.41 -11.77
CA GLY A 337 3.12 -22.51 -10.63
C GLY A 337 1.77 -21.87 -10.36
N VAL A 338 1.77 -21.10 -9.28
CA VAL A 338 0.59 -20.49 -8.67
C VAL A 338 0.94 -19.05 -8.32
N LEU A 339 0.03 -18.13 -8.62
CA LEU A 339 0.12 -16.74 -8.23
C LEU A 339 -0.61 -16.55 -6.90
N VAL A 340 0.11 -16.08 -5.88
CA VAL A 340 -0.45 -15.83 -4.55
C VAL A 340 -0.88 -14.37 -4.46
N VAL A 341 -2.19 -14.14 -4.36
CA VAL A 341 -2.78 -12.80 -4.30
C VAL A 341 -3.42 -12.61 -2.93
N ARG A 342 -3.22 -11.46 -2.28
CA ARG A 342 -3.79 -11.13 -0.98
C ARG A 342 -4.84 -10.04 -1.14
N LEU A 343 -5.93 -10.18 -0.39
CA LEU A 343 -6.91 -9.14 -0.14
C LEU A 343 -6.65 -8.62 1.27
N THR A 344 -6.53 -7.32 1.43
CA THR A 344 -6.34 -6.67 2.74
C THR A 344 -7.27 -5.47 2.87
N GLY A 345 -7.45 -4.98 4.10
CA GLY A 345 -8.31 -3.83 4.40
C GLY A 345 -9.78 -4.19 4.61
N VAL A 346 -10.64 -3.18 4.62
CA VAL A 346 -12.06 -3.29 5.00
C VAL A 346 -12.97 -3.10 3.81
N ALA A 347 -13.95 -3.99 3.65
CA ALA A 347 -14.94 -3.93 2.57
C ALA A 347 -15.83 -2.68 2.70
N PRO A 348 -16.13 -1.98 1.59
CA PRO A 348 -16.99 -0.80 1.62
C PRO A 348 -18.39 -1.13 2.18
N ARG A 349 -18.89 -0.34 3.14
CA ARG A 349 -20.21 -0.56 3.75
C ARG A 349 -21.38 -0.50 2.73
N LYS A 350 -21.26 0.35 1.69
CA LYS A 350 -22.23 0.42 0.59
C LYS A 350 -22.37 -0.92 -0.15
N PHE A 351 -21.26 -1.65 -0.30
CA PHE A 351 -21.23 -2.96 -0.94
C PHE A 351 -21.90 -4.03 -0.07
N LEU A 352 -21.56 -4.08 1.22
CA LEU A 352 -22.18 -5.01 2.19
C LEU A 352 -23.71 -4.84 2.26
N ARG A 353 -24.19 -3.59 2.25
CA ARG A 353 -25.63 -3.25 2.24
C ARG A 353 -26.36 -3.76 0.98
N LYS A 354 -25.74 -3.67 -0.21
CA LYS A 354 -26.32 -4.19 -1.46
C LYS A 354 -26.40 -5.71 -1.47
N LEU A 355 -25.38 -6.38 -0.94
CA LEU A 355 -25.32 -7.84 -0.83
C LEU A 355 -26.32 -8.41 0.20
N ALA A 356 -26.52 -7.71 1.33
CA ALA A 356 -27.49 -8.08 2.34
C ALA A 356 -28.94 -8.02 1.84
N LYS A 357 -29.28 -7.03 0.98
CA LYS A 357 -30.62 -6.89 0.37
C LYS A 357 -31.09 -8.08 -0.46
N ASN A 358 -30.19 -8.96 -0.91
CA ASN A 358 -30.53 -10.16 -1.68
C ASN A 358 -30.79 -11.41 -0.81
N ARG A 359 -30.66 -11.35 0.52
CA ARG A 359 -31.10 -12.42 1.43
C ARG A 359 -32.48 -12.10 1.99
N LYS A 360 -33.52 -12.79 1.52
CA LYS A 360 -34.80 -12.88 2.25
C LYS A 360 -34.58 -13.67 3.55
N GLN A 361 -34.75 -13.07 4.72
CA GLN A 361 -34.97 -13.79 5.97
C GLN A 361 -35.92 -13.04 6.93
N PRO A 362 -36.58 -13.78 7.86
CA PRO A 362 -37.84 -13.39 8.51
C PRO A 362 -37.66 -12.53 9.77
N SER A 363 -38.72 -11.80 10.16
CA SER A 363 -38.74 -10.79 11.22
C SER A 363 -38.70 -11.34 12.67
N ALA A 364 -37.88 -10.75 13.53
CA ALA A 364 -37.81 -10.97 14.98
C ALA A 364 -38.95 -10.26 15.78
N PRO A 365 -39.30 -10.71 17.02
CA PRO A 365 -40.46 -10.21 17.76
C PRO A 365 -40.18 -8.93 18.57
N LYS A 366 -41.19 -8.05 18.69
CA LYS A 366 -41.09 -6.71 19.32
C LYS A 366 -41.22 -6.74 20.86
N ILE A 367 -40.36 -6.00 21.55
CA ILE A 367 -40.43 -5.74 23.01
C ILE A 367 -41.56 -4.72 23.32
N LYS A 368 -42.34 -4.94 24.39
CA LYS A 368 -43.45 -4.06 24.80
C LYS A 368 -42.94 -2.69 25.29
N ALA A 369 -43.59 -1.61 24.85
CA ALA A 369 -43.18 -0.21 25.07
C ALA A 369 -42.91 0.20 26.53
N GLY A 370 -43.60 -0.40 27.50
CA GLY A 370 -43.40 -0.11 28.93
C GLY A 370 -42.00 -0.53 29.45
N MET A 371 -41.42 -1.60 28.93
CA MET A 371 -40.08 -2.05 29.33
C MET A 371 -38.97 -1.18 28.75
N ALA A 372 -39.18 -0.57 27.58
CA ALA A 372 -38.20 0.34 26.98
C ALA A 372 -38.01 1.61 27.81
N ILE A 373 -39.08 2.14 28.42
CA ILE A 373 -39.02 3.30 29.32
C ILE A 373 -38.25 2.94 30.59
N PHE A 374 -38.51 1.76 31.15
CA PHE A 374 -37.84 1.26 32.35
C PHE A 374 -36.32 1.15 32.20
N TYR A 375 -35.82 0.63 31.07
CA TYR A 375 -34.39 0.57 30.80
C TYR A 375 -33.75 1.94 30.58
N ARG A 376 -34.43 2.86 29.88
CA ARG A 376 -33.92 4.24 29.71
C ARG A 376 -33.76 4.98 31.05
N VAL A 377 -34.71 4.81 31.97
CA VAL A 377 -34.63 5.40 33.31
C VAL A 377 -33.48 4.79 34.11
N SER A 378 -33.24 3.48 33.98
CA SER A 378 -32.10 2.80 34.61
C SER A 378 -30.75 3.35 34.12
N ASP A 379 -30.56 3.51 32.81
CA ASP A 379 -29.31 4.05 32.25
C ASP A 379 -29.05 5.50 32.66
N LEU A 380 -30.11 6.31 32.73
CA LEU A 380 -29.99 7.69 33.21
C LEU A 380 -29.52 7.73 34.67
N LEU A 381 -30.06 6.88 35.54
CA LEU A 381 -29.69 6.82 36.95
C LEU A 381 -28.25 6.31 37.17
N ARG A 382 -27.68 5.49 36.27
CA ARG A 382 -26.25 5.08 36.33
C ARG A 382 -25.30 6.26 36.15
N LEU A 383 -25.69 7.22 35.31
CA LEU A 383 -24.91 8.42 35.01
C LEU A 383 -24.97 9.47 36.12
N VAL A 384 -25.98 9.42 36.98
CA VAL A 384 -26.11 10.35 38.12
C VAL A 384 -25.10 9.97 39.23
N PRO A 385 -24.22 10.88 39.66
CA PRO A 385 -23.33 10.66 40.81
C PRO A 385 -24.10 10.59 42.13
N VAL A 386 -23.62 9.76 43.07
CA VAL A 386 -24.25 9.54 44.40
C VAL A 386 -24.53 10.84 45.18
N PRO A 387 -23.62 11.85 45.22
CA PRO A 387 -23.90 13.09 45.94
C PRO A 387 -25.06 13.90 45.34
N ILE A 388 -25.19 13.86 44.01
CA ILE A 388 -26.25 14.58 43.28
C ILE A 388 -27.59 13.89 43.52
N PHE A 389 -27.63 12.56 43.44
CA PHE A 389 -28.84 11.79 43.75
C PHE A 389 -29.30 12.00 45.20
N ALA A 390 -28.37 11.98 46.17
CA ALA A 390 -28.68 12.20 47.58
C ALA A 390 -29.29 13.59 47.84
N LEU A 391 -28.77 14.63 47.18
CA LEU A 391 -29.30 15.99 47.27
C LEU A 391 -30.73 16.09 46.70
N PHE A 392 -30.96 15.53 45.50
CA PHE A 392 -32.29 15.50 44.88
C PHE A 392 -33.29 14.70 45.71
N TYR A 393 -32.87 13.56 46.27
CA TYR A 393 -33.70 12.73 47.12
C TYR A 393 -34.08 13.43 48.42
N ALA A 394 -33.15 14.14 49.07
CA ALA A 394 -33.43 14.93 50.27
C ALA A 394 -34.44 16.07 49.99
N LEU A 395 -34.30 16.76 48.85
CA LEU A 395 -35.25 17.80 48.43
C LEU A 395 -36.64 17.23 48.12
N LEU A 396 -36.68 16.11 47.41
CA LEU A 396 -37.92 15.44 47.02
C LEU A 396 -38.68 14.94 48.26
N THR A 397 -37.98 14.28 49.18
CA THR A 397 -38.58 13.77 50.42
C THR A 397 -39.04 14.88 51.36
N HIS A 398 -38.31 16.00 51.46
CA HIS A 398 -38.75 17.17 52.22
C HIS A 398 -40.06 17.77 51.66
N HIS A 399 -40.15 17.92 50.34
CA HIS A 399 -41.39 18.40 49.70
C HIS A 399 -42.55 17.42 49.82
N LEU A 400 -42.29 16.12 49.69
CA LEU A 400 -43.30 15.08 49.88
C LEU A 400 -43.79 15.01 51.33
N TRP A 401 -42.93 15.24 52.32
CA TRP A 401 -43.32 15.17 53.74
C TRP A 401 -44.43 16.18 54.07
N GLY A 402 -44.39 17.37 53.47
CA GLY A 402 -45.45 18.37 53.59
C GLY A 402 -46.77 17.93 52.95
N ALA A 403 -46.71 17.28 51.78
CA ALA A 403 -47.89 16.79 51.05
C ALA A 403 -48.50 15.50 51.65
N LEU A 404 -47.69 14.68 52.31
CA LEU A 404 -48.13 13.42 52.91
C LEU A 404 -49.03 13.64 54.14
N ASN A 405 -48.89 14.76 54.85
CA ASN A 405 -49.73 15.07 56.02
C ASN A 405 -51.18 15.42 55.68
N THR A 406 -51.51 15.61 54.39
CA THR A 406 -52.85 16.01 53.93
C THR A 406 -53.53 14.95 53.06
N MET A 407 -52.91 13.78 52.84
CA MET A 407 -53.40 12.70 51.97
C MET A 407 -54.10 11.58 52.75
N GLU A 408 -55.07 10.91 52.09
CA GLU A 408 -55.74 9.70 52.60
C GLU A 408 -54.76 8.55 52.88
N ASP A 409 -55.01 7.78 53.95
CA ASP A 409 -54.06 6.82 54.52
C ASP A 409 -53.60 5.70 53.57
N SER A 410 -54.41 5.31 52.58
CA SER A 410 -54.05 4.26 51.61
C SER A 410 -53.03 4.76 50.57
N LEU A 411 -53.33 5.88 49.93
CA LEU A 411 -52.44 6.58 48.98
C LEU A 411 -51.16 7.06 49.65
N ARG A 412 -51.26 7.52 50.90
CA ARG A 412 -50.12 7.92 51.71
C ARG A 412 -49.12 6.76 51.90
N ARG A 413 -49.61 5.56 52.20
CA ARG A 413 -48.76 4.37 52.40
C ARG A 413 -48.08 3.92 51.10
N GLU A 414 -48.79 3.89 49.98
CA GLU A 414 -48.22 3.51 48.69
C GLU A 414 -47.15 4.50 48.21
N LEU A 415 -47.41 5.80 48.33
CA LEU A 415 -46.47 6.85 47.93
C LEU A 415 -45.23 6.87 48.82
N VAL A 416 -45.39 6.64 50.12
CA VAL A 416 -44.28 6.48 51.08
C VAL A 416 -43.41 5.29 50.71
N VAL A 417 -44.01 4.13 50.44
CA VAL A 417 -43.23 2.93 50.06
C VAL A 417 -42.53 3.15 48.71
N LEU A 418 -43.18 3.74 47.72
CA LEU A 418 -42.60 3.98 46.40
C LEU A 418 -41.42 4.95 46.46
N VAL A 419 -41.58 6.07 47.16
CA VAL A 419 -40.57 7.14 47.18
C VAL A 419 -39.51 6.90 48.24
N LEU A 420 -39.88 6.51 49.46
CA LEU A 420 -38.93 6.39 50.57
C LEU A 420 -38.18 5.05 50.62
N VAL A 421 -38.75 3.99 50.03
CA VAL A 421 -38.17 2.64 50.09
C VAL A 421 -37.75 2.17 48.70
N MET A 422 -38.64 2.24 47.70
CA MET A 422 -38.35 1.68 46.37
C MET A 422 -37.38 2.55 45.57
N LEU A 423 -37.47 3.89 45.63
CA LEU A 423 -36.59 4.77 44.85
C LEU A 423 -35.10 4.66 45.26
N PRO A 424 -34.72 4.66 46.56
CA PRO A 424 -33.33 4.44 46.96
C PRO A 424 -32.87 3.01 46.67
N ALA A 425 -33.72 2.00 46.92
CA ALA A 425 -33.41 0.61 46.63
C ALA A 425 -33.17 0.38 45.13
N PHE A 426 -33.97 1.01 44.27
CA PHE A 426 -33.81 0.98 42.82
C PHE A 426 -32.51 1.67 42.38
N TYR A 427 -32.20 2.86 42.92
CA TYR A 427 -30.94 3.55 42.61
C TYR A 427 -29.71 2.72 43.01
N VAL A 428 -29.70 2.14 44.21
CA VAL A 428 -28.61 1.26 44.68
C VAL A 428 -28.49 0.01 43.82
N SER A 429 -29.61 -0.62 43.45
CA SER A 429 -29.63 -1.82 42.59
C SER A 429 -29.12 -1.58 41.17
N VAL A 430 -29.15 -0.32 40.71
CA VAL A 430 -28.67 0.11 39.40
C VAL A 430 -27.20 0.56 39.42
N LYS A 431 -26.70 1.03 40.58
CA LYS A 431 -25.33 1.55 40.78
C LYS A 431 -24.31 0.53 41.28
N VAL A 432 -24.73 -0.47 42.05
CA VAL A 432 -23.84 -1.50 42.62
C VAL A 432 -23.85 -2.71 41.70
N ASP A 433 -22.68 -3.32 41.45
CA ASP A 433 -22.54 -4.60 40.75
C ASP A 433 -23.12 -5.75 41.60
N HIS A 434 -24.45 -5.80 41.72
CA HIS A 434 -25.21 -6.81 42.43
C HIS A 434 -25.80 -7.81 41.42
N PRO A 435 -26.02 -9.11 41.74
CA PRO A 435 -26.61 -10.09 40.82
C PRO A 435 -28.00 -9.73 40.24
N PHE A 436 -28.71 -8.76 40.84
CA PHE A 436 -29.98 -8.26 40.33
C PHE A 436 -29.82 -7.12 39.31
N SER A 437 -28.62 -6.55 39.14
CA SER A 437 -28.34 -5.49 38.15
C SER A 437 -28.66 -5.93 36.72
N ALA A 438 -28.55 -7.22 36.42
CA ALA A 438 -28.92 -7.85 35.15
C ALA A 438 -30.43 -7.77 34.85
N LEU A 439 -31.31 -7.72 35.85
CA LEU A 439 -32.76 -7.53 35.65
C LEU A 439 -33.10 -6.11 35.17
N PHE A 440 -32.21 -5.15 35.43
CA PHE A 440 -32.32 -3.74 35.06
C PHE A 440 -31.47 -3.41 33.82
N GLN A 441 -31.03 -4.43 33.10
CA GLN A 441 -30.42 -4.31 31.78
C GLN A 441 -31.32 -5.07 30.80
N PRO A 442 -31.47 -4.60 29.55
CA PRO A 442 -32.14 -5.39 28.54
C PRO A 442 -31.38 -6.72 28.37
N PRO A 443 -32.07 -7.86 28.18
CA PRO A 443 -31.42 -9.13 27.89
C PRO A 443 -30.48 -8.96 26.70
N VAL A 444 -29.22 -9.37 26.86
CA VAL A 444 -28.23 -9.36 25.79
C VAL A 444 -28.61 -10.46 24.81
N PHE A 445 -29.42 -10.10 23.82
CA PHE A 445 -29.54 -10.86 22.59
C PHE A 445 -28.33 -10.51 21.73
N GLU A 446 -27.61 -11.51 21.23
CA GLU A 446 -26.57 -11.30 20.22
C GLU A 446 -27.18 -10.45 19.09
N PRO A 447 -26.55 -9.32 18.73
CA PRO A 447 -27.22 -8.35 17.89
C PRO A 447 -27.34 -8.90 16.46
N GLU A 448 -28.57 -9.27 16.08
CA GLU A 448 -29.10 -8.92 14.76
C GLU A 448 -29.03 -7.39 14.65
N VAL A 449 -28.16 -6.91 13.76
CA VAL A 449 -27.94 -5.48 13.53
C VAL A 449 -29.18 -4.89 12.85
N ASP A 450 -30.01 -4.21 13.62
CA ASP A 450 -31.13 -3.38 13.11
C ASP A 450 -30.58 -2.14 12.40
N ASP A 451 -31.13 -1.89 11.22
CA ASP A 451 -30.57 -1.13 10.09
C ASP A 451 -31.10 0.32 10.09
N THR A 452 -31.16 0.97 11.25
CA THR A 452 -31.70 2.34 11.38
C THR A 452 -30.78 3.27 12.16
N ASP A 453 -29.65 3.62 11.54
CA ASP A 453 -29.02 4.93 11.73
C ASP A 453 -28.29 5.30 10.42
N TYR A 454 -29.01 5.98 9.53
CA TYR A 454 -28.51 6.48 8.24
C TYR A 454 -28.56 8.01 8.23
N SER A 455 -27.65 8.64 8.97
CA SER A 455 -27.38 10.07 8.84
C SER A 455 -25.94 10.39 9.27
N SER A 456 -24.97 9.91 8.50
CA SER A 456 -23.60 10.47 8.41
C SER A 456 -22.85 9.85 7.20
N PRO A 457 -22.08 10.64 6.42
CA PRO A 457 -21.39 10.14 5.24
C PRO A 457 -20.01 9.53 5.54
N THR A 458 -19.59 8.62 4.65
CA THR A 458 -18.24 8.06 4.43
C THR A 458 -17.61 7.11 5.46
N ALA A 459 -17.76 5.80 5.21
CA ALA A 459 -16.65 4.86 5.39
C ALA A 459 -16.20 4.41 3.99
N SER A 460 -15.20 5.12 3.43
CA SER A 460 -14.47 4.69 2.24
C SER A 460 -13.82 3.34 2.57
N GLY A 461 -14.17 2.27 1.85
CA GLY A 461 -13.56 0.97 2.08
C GLY A 461 -12.09 1.02 1.73
N THR A 462 -11.23 0.43 2.56
CA THR A 462 -9.77 0.40 2.35
C THR A 462 -9.30 -0.86 1.62
N LEU A 463 -10.22 -1.56 0.96
CA LEU A 463 -9.97 -2.88 0.40
C LEU A 463 -8.94 -2.82 -0.73
N LYS A 464 -7.86 -3.57 -0.60
CA LYS A 464 -6.73 -3.60 -1.54
C LYS A 464 -6.39 -5.02 -1.95
N LEU A 465 -6.04 -5.20 -3.22
CA LEU A 465 -5.53 -6.45 -3.78
C LEU A 465 -4.02 -6.33 -3.96
N ILE A 466 -3.27 -7.35 -3.57
CA ILE A 466 -1.80 -7.36 -3.62
C ILE A 466 -1.36 -8.69 -4.20
N VAL A 467 -0.64 -8.69 -5.33
CA VAL A 467 0.00 -9.93 -5.77
C VAL A 467 1.30 -10.09 -4.98
N ALA A 468 1.28 -11.00 -4.01
CA ALA A 468 2.31 -11.12 -2.99
C ALA A 468 3.53 -11.90 -3.50
N GLU A 469 3.31 -13.04 -4.15
CA GLU A 469 4.39 -13.89 -4.64
C GLU A 469 3.94 -14.79 -5.79
N TYR A 470 4.91 -15.28 -6.55
CA TYR A 470 4.76 -16.41 -7.45
C TYR A 470 5.42 -17.63 -6.81
N ARG A 471 4.70 -18.76 -6.80
CA ARG A 471 5.16 -20.04 -6.29
C ARG A 471 5.35 -21.03 -7.44
N PHE A 472 6.52 -21.62 -7.57
CA PHE A 472 6.75 -22.63 -8.62
C PHE A 472 6.18 -23.98 -8.18
N VAL A 473 5.29 -24.55 -9.00
CA VAL A 473 4.72 -25.88 -8.80
C VAL A 473 4.88 -26.65 -10.11
N PRO A 474 5.72 -27.69 -10.16
CA PRO A 474 5.86 -28.51 -11.35
C PRO A 474 4.56 -29.27 -11.60
N ASP A 475 3.92 -28.99 -12.74
CA ASP A 475 2.67 -29.58 -13.24
C ASP A 475 1.46 -29.52 -12.30
N ALA A 476 0.66 -28.46 -12.41
CA ALA A 476 -0.71 -28.42 -11.89
C ALA A 476 -1.63 -29.30 -12.75
N ASP A 477 -1.52 -30.62 -12.61
CA ASP A 477 -2.48 -31.55 -13.21
C ASP A 477 -3.87 -31.36 -12.57
N ASN A 478 -4.80 -30.83 -13.37
CA ASN A 478 -6.24 -31.17 -13.41
C ASN A 478 -6.92 -31.60 -12.09
N VAL A 479 -7.08 -30.70 -11.12
CA VAL A 479 -8.15 -30.84 -10.13
C VAL A 479 -9.29 -29.88 -10.49
N ASN A 480 -10.38 -30.47 -10.97
CA ASN A 480 -11.71 -29.93 -11.28
C ASN A 480 -12.02 -29.55 -12.73
N ARG A 481 -12.17 -30.60 -13.57
CA ARG A 481 -13.01 -30.57 -14.78
C ARG A 481 -14.31 -31.35 -14.53
N SER A 482 -15.37 -30.65 -14.12
CA SER A 482 -16.77 -31.04 -14.31
C SER A 482 -17.56 -29.73 -14.20
N VAL A 483 -18.22 -29.18 -15.23
CA VAL A 483 -19.38 -29.72 -15.94
C VAL A 483 -19.67 -28.81 -17.16
N ILE A 484 -19.82 -29.45 -18.33
CA ILE A 484 -20.61 -29.08 -19.54
C ILE A 484 -20.15 -27.90 -20.44
N ARG A 485 -19.68 -28.29 -21.64
CA ARG A 485 -19.75 -27.54 -22.94
C ARG A 485 -21.17 -27.69 -23.53
N PRO A 486 -21.72 -26.72 -24.28
CA PRO A 486 -21.44 -26.57 -25.73
C PRO A 486 -21.39 -25.08 -26.16
N GLY A 487 -20.86 -24.66 -27.31
CA GLY A 487 -20.37 -25.33 -28.49
C GLY A 487 -19.55 -24.35 -29.34
N SER A 488 -18.87 -24.91 -30.34
CA SER A 488 -18.01 -24.26 -31.32
C SER A 488 -18.68 -23.12 -32.10
N VAL A 489 -17.97 -22.00 -32.29
CA VAL A 489 -18.05 -21.23 -33.55
C VAL A 489 -16.65 -20.77 -33.95
N GLN A 490 -16.37 -20.96 -35.24
CA GLN A 490 -15.11 -20.73 -35.94
C GLN A 490 -14.66 -19.26 -35.95
N ALA A 491 -13.34 -19.08 -36.06
CA ALA A 491 -12.72 -17.86 -36.50
C ALA A 491 -13.21 -17.43 -37.89
N PRO A 492 -13.28 -16.11 -38.16
CA PRO A 492 -13.05 -15.62 -39.51
C PRO A 492 -11.84 -14.69 -39.59
N LYS A 493 -11.33 -14.66 -40.82
CA LYS A 493 -10.09 -14.05 -41.31
C LYS A 493 -10.20 -12.52 -41.42
N SER A 494 -9.01 -11.91 -41.44
CA SER A 494 -8.69 -10.56 -41.91
C SER A 494 -9.41 -10.15 -43.19
N THR A 495 -9.97 -8.93 -43.26
CA THR A 495 -9.51 -7.84 -44.16
C THR A 495 -10.37 -6.57 -44.05
N ASN A 496 -9.67 -5.45 -44.27
CA ASN A 496 -10.09 -4.13 -44.77
C ASN A 496 -10.39 -2.97 -43.79
N GLU A 497 -9.58 -1.93 -44.03
CA GLU A 497 -9.61 -0.57 -43.54
C GLU A 497 -10.95 0.14 -43.84
N SER A 498 -11.44 0.93 -42.88
CA SER A 498 -11.92 2.29 -43.17
C SER A 498 -11.99 3.12 -41.90
N THR A 499 -11.26 4.23 -41.94
CA THR A 499 -11.19 5.43 -41.12
C THR A 499 -12.50 5.85 -40.45
N ILE A 500 -12.54 5.90 -39.11
CA ILE A 500 -13.37 6.84 -38.35
C ILE A 500 -12.52 7.40 -37.21
N ALA A 501 -12.24 8.70 -37.30
CA ALA A 501 -11.50 9.47 -36.32
C ALA A 501 -12.31 9.62 -35.03
N HIS A 502 -11.79 9.06 -33.92
CA HIS A 502 -12.07 9.56 -32.59
C HIS A 502 -10.75 9.76 -31.85
N SER A 503 -10.64 10.96 -31.30
CA SER A 503 -9.49 11.59 -30.67
C SER A 503 -8.78 10.69 -29.67
N VAL A 504 -7.57 10.29 -30.04
CA VAL A 504 -6.56 9.66 -29.19
C VAL A 504 -6.06 10.73 -28.21
N THR A 505 -6.38 10.59 -26.93
CA THR A 505 -5.64 11.27 -25.86
C THR A 505 -4.27 10.60 -25.74
N THR A 506 -3.24 11.37 -26.07
CA THR A 506 -1.81 11.04 -26.07
C THR A 506 -1.35 10.46 -24.73
N LEU A 507 -1.11 9.14 -24.68
CA LEU A 507 -0.48 8.43 -23.56
C LEU A 507 0.99 8.03 -23.84
N GLU A 508 1.71 8.72 -24.74
CA GLU A 508 3.01 8.23 -25.23
C GLU A 508 4.21 9.19 -25.16
N SER A 509 4.16 10.37 -24.53
CA SER A 509 5.32 11.29 -24.64
C SER A 509 6.36 11.30 -23.51
N THR A 510 6.14 10.69 -22.34
CA THR A 510 7.24 10.42 -21.38
C THR A 510 6.90 9.24 -20.45
N GLY A 511 7.39 8.03 -20.72
CA GLY A 511 7.22 6.87 -19.81
C GLY A 511 8.01 6.97 -18.49
N SER A 512 8.02 8.13 -17.82
CA SER A 512 8.80 8.43 -16.62
C SER A 512 7.94 9.10 -15.56
N VAL A 513 8.05 8.62 -14.32
CA VAL A 513 7.42 9.23 -13.13
C VAL A 513 7.86 10.69 -13.00
N PRO A 514 6.94 11.65 -12.73
CA PRO A 514 7.35 13.05 -12.56
C PRO A 514 8.32 13.22 -11.39
N LYS A 515 9.32 14.09 -11.56
CA LYS A 515 10.39 14.31 -10.58
C LYS A 515 9.88 14.62 -9.16
N ARG A 516 8.77 15.36 -9.05
CA ARG A 516 8.14 15.69 -7.77
C ARG A 516 7.74 14.46 -6.95
N PHE A 517 7.29 13.39 -7.60
CA PHE A 517 6.98 12.12 -6.93
C PHE A 517 8.24 11.37 -6.53
N ILE A 518 9.26 11.37 -7.39
CA ILE A 518 10.57 10.75 -7.08
C ILE A 518 11.20 11.42 -5.85
N LEU A 519 11.17 12.76 -5.80
CA LEU A 519 11.68 13.53 -4.68
C LEU A 519 10.90 13.27 -3.39
N ALA A 520 9.57 13.19 -3.46
CA ALA A 520 8.74 12.90 -2.30
C ALA A 520 9.04 11.53 -1.67
N GLU A 521 9.40 10.55 -2.51
CA GLU A 521 9.81 9.20 -2.08
C GLU A 521 11.34 9.07 -1.92
N LYS A 522 12.06 10.19 -1.77
CA LYS A 522 13.51 10.25 -1.46
C LYS A 522 14.38 9.50 -2.49
N GLY A 523 13.96 9.48 -3.76
CA GLY A 523 14.65 8.81 -4.85
C GLY A 523 14.21 7.36 -5.11
N ASP A 524 13.26 6.83 -4.34
CA ASP A 524 12.68 5.49 -4.57
C ASP A 524 11.69 5.53 -5.75
N GLU A 525 12.18 5.21 -6.95
CA GLU A 525 11.38 5.27 -8.18
C GLU A 525 10.17 4.32 -8.16
N ALA A 526 10.27 3.17 -7.49
CA ALA A 526 9.18 2.19 -7.43
C ALA A 526 8.02 2.72 -6.58
N LYS A 527 8.31 3.29 -5.41
CA LYS A 527 7.29 3.96 -4.58
C LYS A 527 6.75 5.22 -5.23
N ALA A 528 7.61 5.97 -5.92
CA ALA A 528 7.19 7.15 -6.64
C ALA A 528 6.21 6.79 -7.77
N LEU A 529 6.45 5.70 -8.49
CA LEU A 529 5.53 5.16 -9.49
C LEU A 529 4.21 4.71 -8.85
N GLU A 530 4.26 3.98 -7.73
CA GLU A 530 3.06 3.56 -7.00
C GLU A 530 2.20 4.77 -6.61
N ARG A 531 2.80 5.78 -5.99
CA ARG A 531 2.11 7.00 -5.57
C ARG A 531 1.60 7.85 -6.74
N TYR A 532 2.35 7.91 -7.83
CA TYR A 532 1.90 8.60 -9.05
C TYR A 532 0.68 7.88 -9.65
N ASN A 533 0.72 6.56 -9.75
CA ASN A 533 -0.43 5.76 -10.21
C ASN A 533 -1.67 5.94 -9.29
N GLU A 534 -1.49 5.92 -7.97
CA GLU A 534 -2.57 6.22 -7.02
C GLU A 534 -3.16 7.63 -7.24
N THR A 535 -2.32 8.59 -7.61
CA THR A 535 -2.76 9.96 -7.87
C THR A 535 -3.51 10.07 -9.19
N THR A 536 -3.01 9.47 -10.27
CA THR A 536 -3.70 9.47 -11.57
C THR A 536 -5.04 8.76 -11.50
N GLU A 537 -5.14 7.66 -10.73
CA GLU A 537 -6.41 7.01 -10.46
C GLU A 537 -7.37 7.90 -9.67
N TRP A 538 -6.91 8.52 -8.58
CA TRP A 538 -7.72 9.46 -7.81
C TRP A 538 -8.22 10.63 -8.67
N ARG A 539 -7.37 11.19 -9.53
CA ARG A 539 -7.76 12.27 -10.45
C ARG A 539 -8.91 11.86 -11.36
N ARG A 540 -8.86 10.66 -11.92
CA ARG A 540 -9.91 10.11 -12.76
C ARG A 540 -11.20 9.85 -11.97
N ASP A 541 -11.07 9.28 -10.78
CA ASP A 541 -12.23 8.88 -9.97
C ASP A 541 -12.99 10.09 -9.40
N GLU A 542 -12.28 11.18 -9.05
CA GLU A 542 -12.87 12.43 -8.55
C GLU A 542 -13.12 13.48 -9.66
N GLY A 543 -12.84 13.17 -10.93
CA GLY A 543 -13.04 14.11 -12.05
C GLY A 543 -12.17 15.37 -11.97
N VAL A 544 -10.96 15.26 -11.42
CA VAL A 544 -10.10 16.43 -11.12
C VAL A 544 -9.72 17.20 -12.39
N ASP A 545 -9.54 16.49 -13.50
CA ASP A 545 -9.09 17.09 -14.76
C ASP A 545 -10.17 18.00 -15.39
N SER A 546 -11.45 17.81 -15.07
CA SER A 546 -12.57 18.62 -15.59
C SER A 546 -13.01 19.76 -14.66
N LEU A 547 -12.40 19.92 -13.48
CA LEU A 547 -12.84 20.90 -12.46
C LEU A 547 -12.86 22.36 -12.94
N LEU A 548 -12.03 22.73 -13.90
CA LEU A 548 -11.99 24.10 -14.45
C LEU A 548 -12.98 24.32 -15.59
N GLU A 549 -13.64 23.27 -16.06
CA GLU A 549 -14.64 23.30 -17.14
C GLU A 549 -16.07 23.13 -16.60
N GLU A 550 -16.21 22.67 -15.35
CA GLU A 550 -17.49 22.40 -14.70
C GLU A 550 -18.03 23.61 -13.91
N PRO A 551 -19.35 23.89 -13.97
CA PRO A 551 -19.96 24.97 -13.19
C PRO A 551 -19.69 24.83 -11.69
N SER A 552 -19.20 25.93 -11.10
CA SER A 552 -19.00 26.09 -9.66
C SER A 552 -19.94 27.18 -9.12
N PRO A 553 -21.25 26.89 -8.98
CA PRO A 553 -22.27 27.88 -8.59
C PRO A 553 -22.06 28.42 -7.16
N HIS A 554 -21.31 27.67 -6.34
CA HIS A 554 -21.01 28.04 -4.95
C HIS A 554 -19.77 28.93 -4.81
N PHE A 555 -19.01 29.17 -5.89
CA PHE A 555 -17.76 29.94 -5.83
C PHE A 555 -17.94 31.30 -5.15
N LYS A 556 -18.87 32.13 -5.64
CA LYS A 556 -19.06 33.50 -5.15
C LYS A 556 -19.41 33.55 -3.65
N ILE A 557 -20.37 32.73 -3.22
CA ILE A 557 -20.78 32.69 -1.81
C ILE A 557 -19.66 32.17 -0.90
N ILE A 558 -18.84 31.22 -1.38
CA ILE A 558 -17.66 30.76 -0.64
C ILE A 558 -16.65 31.90 -0.53
N LYS A 559 -16.34 32.63 -1.60
CA LYS A 559 -15.38 33.76 -1.57
C LYS A 559 -15.84 34.89 -0.64
N GLU A 560 -17.14 35.17 -0.60
CA GLU A 560 -17.73 36.19 0.29
C GLU A 560 -17.67 35.80 1.78
N ASN A 561 -17.73 34.51 2.09
CA ASN A 561 -17.83 34.01 3.47
C ASN A 561 -16.58 33.29 3.99
N TYR A 562 -15.62 33.02 3.12
CA TYR A 562 -14.35 32.40 3.47
C TYR A 562 -13.20 33.11 2.73
N PRO A 563 -12.56 34.12 3.35
CA PRO A 563 -11.55 34.92 2.67
C PRO A 563 -10.29 34.11 2.36
N HIS A 564 -10.04 33.87 1.08
CA HIS A 564 -8.83 33.27 0.55
C HIS A 564 -8.59 33.81 -0.87
N TYR A 565 -7.35 33.94 -1.32
CA TYR A 565 -7.03 34.53 -2.63
C TYR A 565 -5.58 34.27 -3.06
N TYR A 566 -5.33 34.26 -4.37
CA TYR A 566 -3.97 34.32 -4.92
C TYR A 566 -3.50 35.76 -5.03
N HIS A 567 -2.24 36.02 -4.71
CA HIS A 567 -1.73 37.38 -4.75
C HIS A 567 -0.25 37.44 -5.14
N LYS A 568 -0.01 37.67 -6.43
CA LYS A 568 1.33 37.92 -6.98
C LYS A 568 2.30 36.78 -6.61
N ARG A 569 3.60 37.09 -6.55
CA ARG A 569 4.67 36.09 -6.44
C ARG A 569 5.73 36.41 -5.38
N GLY A 570 6.35 35.34 -4.88
CA GLY A 570 7.55 35.36 -4.05
C GLY A 570 8.80 35.74 -4.83
N LYS A 571 9.92 35.93 -4.11
CA LYS A 571 11.20 36.39 -4.66
C LYS A 571 11.83 35.41 -5.65
N ASN A 572 11.50 34.12 -5.59
CA ASN A 572 11.97 33.14 -6.57
C ASN A 572 10.90 32.80 -7.62
N GLY A 573 9.82 33.59 -7.68
CA GLY A 573 8.71 33.43 -8.61
C GLY A 573 7.63 32.44 -8.15
N GLU A 574 7.66 32.00 -6.89
CA GLU A 574 6.61 31.14 -6.30
C GLU A 574 5.27 31.87 -6.30
N PRO A 575 4.16 31.24 -6.72
CA PRO A 575 2.83 31.82 -6.50
C PRO A 575 2.54 31.92 -5.00
N VAL A 576 1.90 33.02 -4.58
CA VAL A 576 1.54 33.24 -3.17
C VAL A 576 0.03 33.13 -2.99
N TYR A 577 -0.38 32.30 -2.04
CA TYR A 577 -1.77 32.09 -1.64
C TYR A 577 -2.00 32.59 -0.21
N TYR A 578 -3.05 33.37 -0.01
CA TYR A 578 -3.47 33.89 1.30
C TYR A 578 -4.79 33.24 1.70
N GLU A 579 -4.91 32.85 2.97
CA GLU A 579 -6.12 32.23 3.52
C GLU A 579 -6.36 32.73 4.95
N LYS A 580 -7.61 33.09 5.27
CA LYS A 580 -8.01 33.63 6.58
C LYS A 580 -9.05 32.74 7.26
N PRO A 581 -8.66 31.54 7.75
CA PRO A 581 -9.57 30.61 8.41
C PRO A 581 -10.32 31.21 9.60
N GLY A 582 -9.71 32.12 10.37
CA GLY A 582 -10.40 32.76 11.52
C GLY A 582 -11.51 33.75 11.14
N LYS A 583 -11.70 34.02 9.85
CA LYS A 583 -12.76 34.91 9.33
C LYS A 583 -13.85 34.15 8.57
N ILE A 584 -13.84 32.81 8.61
CA ILE A 584 -14.86 32.00 7.95
C ILE A 584 -16.23 32.18 8.63
N ASN A 585 -17.27 32.41 7.83
CA ASN A 585 -18.65 32.45 8.30
C ASN A 585 -19.36 31.12 8.00
N LEU A 586 -19.02 30.07 8.77
CA LEU A 586 -19.61 28.74 8.62
C LEU A 586 -21.14 28.74 8.74
N LYS A 587 -21.71 29.67 9.52
CA LYS A 587 -23.16 29.79 9.68
C LYS A 587 -23.82 30.25 8.37
N ALA A 588 -23.25 31.24 7.69
CA ALA A 588 -23.77 31.71 6.41
C ALA A 588 -23.65 30.64 5.32
N LEU A 589 -22.52 29.93 5.26
CA LEU A 589 -22.31 28.82 4.33
C LEU A 589 -23.35 27.71 4.55
N LYS A 590 -23.57 27.29 5.80
CA LYS A 590 -24.59 26.28 6.14
C LYS A 590 -26.01 26.75 5.83
N ASN A 591 -26.33 28.01 6.13
CA ASN A 591 -27.64 28.58 5.83
C ASN A 591 -27.93 28.63 4.33
N ALA A 592 -26.90 28.73 3.50
CA ALA A 592 -27.00 28.65 2.05
C ALA A 592 -26.97 27.21 1.51
N GLY A 593 -26.98 26.21 2.40
CA GLY A 593 -27.04 24.79 2.04
C GLY A 593 -25.69 24.16 1.68
N LEU A 594 -24.57 24.88 1.87
CA LEU A 594 -23.25 24.35 1.55
C LEU A 594 -22.79 23.36 2.61
N THR A 595 -22.18 22.29 2.12
CA THR A 595 -21.59 21.20 2.88
C THR A 595 -20.07 21.31 2.91
N LEU A 596 -19.44 20.45 3.71
CA LEU A 596 -17.99 20.29 3.72
C LEU A 596 -17.44 19.86 2.35
N ASP A 597 -18.22 19.05 1.61
CA ASP A 597 -17.81 18.57 0.30
C ASP A 597 -17.81 19.69 -0.74
N ASP A 598 -18.70 20.67 -0.64
CA ASP A 598 -18.70 21.87 -1.50
C ASP A 598 -17.44 22.73 -1.26
N LEU A 599 -17.03 22.87 0.00
CA LEU A 599 -15.78 23.54 0.34
C LEU A 599 -14.56 22.78 -0.20
N MET A 600 -14.59 21.45 -0.14
CA MET A 600 -13.52 20.62 -0.69
C MET A 600 -13.45 20.68 -2.22
N HIS A 601 -14.60 20.72 -2.90
CA HIS A 601 -14.66 20.92 -4.34
C HIS A 601 -14.05 22.28 -4.72
N ASN A 602 -14.41 23.36 -4.02
CA ASN A 602 -13.80 24.67 -4.22
C ASN A 602 -12.29 24.64 -3.99
N TYR A 603 -11.82 23.97 -2.93
CA TYR A 603 -10.39 23.79 -2.65
C TYR A 603 -9.64 23.10 -3.80
N LEU A 604 -10.20 22.02 -4.35
CA LEU A 604 -9.61 21.32 -5.48
C LEU A 604 -9.62 22.18 -6.74
N MET A 605 -10.72 22.86 -7.02
CA MET A 605 -10.85 23.76 -8.17
C MET A 605 -9.78 24.87 -8.13
N ILE A 606 -9.63 25.58 -7.01
CA ILE A 606 -8.60 26.63 -6.91
C ILE A 606 -7.18 26.05 -6.98
N THR A 607 -6.97 24.84 -6.45
CA THR A 607 -5.68 24.14 -6.53
C THR A 607 -5.33 23.76 -7.96
N GLU A 608 -6.28 23.27 -8.75
CA GLU A 608 -6.08 23.00 -10.18
C GLU A 608 -5.88 24.30 -10.97
N PHE A 609 -6.62 25.37 -10.64
CA PHE A 609 -6.40 26.69 -11.25
C PHE A 609 -4.96 27.18 -11.02
N LEU A 610 -4.42 27.01 -9.80
CA LEU A 610 -3.03 27.32 -9.51
C LEU A 610 -2.06 26.56 -10.40
N TRP A 611 -2.19 25.24 -10.51
CA TRP A 611 -1.18 24.40 -11.18
C TRP A 611 -1.38 24.25 -12.69
N GLN A 612 -2.55 24.57 -13.21
CA GLN A 612 -2.84 24.54 -14.65
C GLN A 612 -2.78 25.93 -15.31
N VAL A 613 -3.08 27.00 -14.55
CA VAL A 613 -3.21 28.36 -15.10
C VAL A 613 -2.12 29.29 -14.56
N ILE A 614 -2.01 29.44 -13.24
CA ILE A 614 -1.05 30.38 -12.65
C ILE A 614 0.39 29.88 -12.80
N GLU A 615 0.64 28.60 -12.54
CA GLU A 615 1.98 28.01 -12.48
C GLU A 615 2.03 26.64 -13.17
N GLN A 616 2.38 26.65 -14.45
CA GLN A 616 2.46 25.46 -15.30
C GLN A 616 3.81 24.76 -15.28
N ASP A 617 4.79 25.20 -14.48
CA ASP A 617 5.99 24.40 -14.22
C ASP A 617 5.73 23.42 -13.08
N ASP A 618 5.86 22.14 -13.42
CA ASP A 618 5.56 21.02 -12.54
C ASP A 618 6.49 20.90 -11.32
N ASN A 619 7.68 21.52 -11.39
CA ASN A 619 8.66 21.50 -10.31
C ASN A 619 8.65 22.78 -9.47
N ARG A 620 7.77 23.75 -9.80
CA ARG A 620 7.59 24.96 -8.99
C ARG A 620 6.82 24.67 -7.72
N LYS A 621 7.12 25.48 -6.72
CA LYS A 621 6.56 25.41 -5.37
C LYS A 621 5.81 26.71 -5.05
N GLY A 622 4.76 26.61 -4.24
CA GLY A 622 3.96 27.75 -3.77
C GLY A 622 4.30 28.19 -2.35
N ILE A 623 3.94 29.43 -2.03
CA ILE A 623 3.97 29.98 -0.66
C ILE A 623 2.53 30.12 -0.18
N SER A 624 2.24 29.60 1.01
CA SER A 624 0.94 29.77 1.66
C SER A 624 1.07 30.66 2.88
N VAL A 625 0.18 31.64 3.02
CA VAL A 625 0.10 32.55 4.17
C VAL A 625 -1.27 32.36 4.83
N LEU A 626 -1.27 31.69 5.98
CA LEU A 626 -2.45 31.43 6.78
C LEU A 626 -2.54 32.45 7.92
N ASP A 627 -3.53 33.32 7.81
CA ASP A 627 -3.87 34.27 8.86
C ASP A 627 -4.90 33.67 9.81
N VAL A 628 -4.43 33.29 10.99
CA VAL A 628 -5.27 32.64 12.00
C VAL A 628 -5.90 33.63 12.99
N ASP A 629 -5.85 34.93 12.70
CA ASP A 629 -6.55 35.93 13.50
C ASP A 629 -8.06 35.65 13.51
N GLY A 630 -8.63 35.58 14.72
CA GLY A 630 -10.04 35.26 14.93
C GLY A 630 -10.35 33.78 15.17
N ILE A 631 -9.37 32.87 15.05
CA ILE A 631 -9.58 31.47 15.47
C ILE A 631 -9.62 31.39 17.00
N GLY A 632 -10.69 30.81 17.56
CA GLY A 632 -10.82 30.43 18.96
C GLY A 632 -10.37 28.99 19.25
N ILE A 633 -10.16 28.66 20.53
CA ILE A 633 -9.77 27.29 20.95
C ILE A 633 -10.89 26.28 20.60
N SER A 634 -12.16 26.69 20.69
CA SER A 634 -13.31 25.84 20.35
C SER A 634 -13.39 25.48 18.86
N ASP A 635 -12.81 26.31 17.98
CA ASP A 635 -12.80 26.08 16.53
C ASP A 635 -11.76 25.01 16.14
N PHE A 636 -10.86 24.64 17.07
CA PHE A 636 -9.98 23.49 16.96
C PHE A 636 -10.65 22.17 17.36
N ALA A 637 -11.99 22.12 17.30
CA ALA A 637 -12.79 20.90 17.35
C ALA A 637 -13.90 20.95 16.29
N GLY A 638 -14.33 19.78 15.81
CA GLY A 638 -15.44 19.66 14.85
C GLY A 638 -15.06 19.86 13.38
N GLU A 639 -16.00 20.40 12.59
CA GLU A 639 -15.98 20.39 11.11
C GLU A 639 -14.83 21.19 10.49
N ALA A 640 -14.38 22.29 11.11
CA ALA A 640 -13.26 23.09 10.59
C ALA A 640 -11.93 22.33 10.62
N VAL A 641 -11.69 21.57 11.70
CA VAL A 641 -10.51 20.67 11.79
C VAL A 641 -10.63 19.51 10.81
N GLU A 642 -11.84 19.00 10.58
CA GLU A 642 -12.09 17.97 9.59
C GLU A 642 -11.79 18.44 8.17
N TYR A 643 -12.24 19.65 7.80
CA TYR A 643 -11.90 20.31 6.53
C TYR A 643 -10.38 20.38 6.34
N VAL A 644 -9.67 20.99 7.30
CA VAL A 644 -8.21 21.18 7.22
C VAL A 644 -7.50 19.84 7.13
N ARG A 645 -7.94 18.82 7.89
CA ARG A 645 -7.38 17.46 7.81
C ARG A 645 -7.59 16.83 6.44
N LYS A 646 -8.78 16.97 5.85
CA LYS A 646 -9.10 16.45 4.52
C LYS A 646 -8.27 17.15 3.45
N ALA A 647 -8.19 18.48 3.46
CA ALA A 647 -7.36 19.26 2.55
C ALA A 647 -5.87 18.92 2.66
N ALA A 648 -5.33 18.84 3.89
CA ALA A 648 -3.94 18.47 4.14
C ALA A 648 -3.64 17.03 3.67
N SER A 649 -4.57 16.08 3.88
CA SER A 649 -4.42 14.71 3.40
C SER A 649 -4.41 14.64 1.87
N VAL A 650 -5.29 15.38 1.20
CA VAL A 650 -5.35 15.42 -0.27
C VAL A 650 -4.08 16.04 -0.85
N SER A 651 -3.70 17.22 -0.34
CA SER A 651 -2.47 17.92 -0.73
C SER A 651 -1.23 17.06 -0.51
N GLY A 652 -1.10 16.52 0.71
CA GLY A 652 0.03 15.71 1.13
C GLY A 652 0.13 14.38 0.39
N LYS A 653 -0.96 13.83 -0.17
CA LYS A 653 -0.95 12.60 -0.95
C LYS A 653 -0.76 12.85 -2.45
N HIS A 654 -1.53 13.76 -3.02
CA HIS A 654 -1.71 13.92 -4.48
C HIS A 654 -0.95 15.11 -5.08
N TYR A 655 -0.48 16.05 -4.26
CA TYR A 655 0.30 17.21 -4.70
C TYR A 655 1.70 17.24 -4.04
N PRO A 656 2.50 16.15 -4.14
CA PRO A 656 3.81 16.09 -3.52
C PRO A 656 4.74 17.21 -4.01
N GLU A 657 5.64 17.64 -3.12
CA GLU A 657 6.71 18.59 -3.43
C GLU A 657 6.24 19.94 -4.02
N ARG A 658 4.98 20.32 -3.81
CA ARG A 658 4.41 21.62 -4.26
C ARG A 658 4.53 22.75 -3.24
N CYS A 659 4.93 22.47 -2.01
CA CYS A 659 5.05 23.47 -0.94
C CYS A 659 6.49 23.98 -0.77
N ALA A 660 6.69 25.30 -0.83
CA ALA A 660 7.93 25.99 -0.46
C ALA A 660 7.93 26.38 1.02
N TYR A 661 6.96 27.21 1.42
CA TYR A 661 6.82 27.73 2.78
C TYR A 661 5.36 27.88 3.17
N ILE A 662 5.07 27.65 4.45
CA ILE A 662 3.76 27.87 5.06
C ILE A 662 3.95 28.87 6.20
N PHE A 663 3.52 30.11 6.01
CA PHE A 663 3.51 31.12 7.06
C PHE A 663 2.20 31.04 7.83
N VAL A 664 2.27 30.76 9.13
CA VAL A 664 1.10 30.84 10.02
C VAL A 664 1.26 32.09 10.87
N ILE A 665 0.45 33.10 10.60
CA ILE A 665 0.60 34.47 11.13
C ILE A 665 -0.57 34.86 12.02
N ASN A 666 -0.37 35.89 12.84
CA ASN A 666 -1.32 36.32 13.87
C ASN A 666 -1.70 35.21 14.87
N VAL A 667 -0.77 34.28 15.14
CA VAL A 667 -1.06 33.17 16.05
C VAL A 667 -1.39 33.65 17.47
N PRO A 668 -2.45 33.11 18.11
CA PRO A 668 -2.74 33.36 19.50
C PRO A 668 -1.69 32.69 20.41
N SER A 669 -1.58 33.15 21.66
CA SER A 669 -0.58 32.64 22.61
C SER A 669 -0.69 31.14 22.88
N TRP A 670 -1.89 30.56 22.78
CA TRP A 670 -2.15 29.15 22.97
C TRP A 670 -1.87 28.28 21.72
N PHE A 671 -1.65 28.87 20.54
CA PHE A 671 -1.49 28.12 19.28
C PHE A 671 -0.31 27.14 19.31
N SER A 672 0.77 27.50 20.03
CA SER A 672 1.93 26.63 20.21
C SER A 672 1.58 25.31 20.91
N MET A 673 0.57 25.30 21.78
CA MET A 673 0.07 24.08 22.43
C MET A 673 -0.61 23.16 21.42
N ILE A 674 -1.45 23.70 20.54
CA ILE A 674 -2.12 22.91 19.50
C ILE A 674 -1.13 22.42 18.45
N TRP A 675 -0.21 23.29 18.00
CA TRP A 675 0.85 22.89 17.07
C TRP A 675 1.67 21.72 17.62
N ASN A 676 1.96 21.71 18.93
CA ASN A 676 2.66 20.59 19.56
C ASN A 676 1.87 19.28 19.54
N THR A 677 0.54 19.33 19.50
CA THR A 677 -0.34 18.16 19.37
C THR A 677 -0.46 17.69 17.92
N VAL A 678 -0.57 18.61 16.95
CA VAL A 678 -0.81 18.25 15.53
C VAL A 678 0.47 18.03 14.72
N LYS A 679 1.63 18.54 15.15
CA LYS A 679 2.91 18.40 14.43
C LYS A 679 3.36 16.95 14.22
N GLY A 680 2.86 16.00 15.01
CA GLY A 680 3.14 14.57 14.84
C GLY A 680 2.32 13.92 13.71
N MET A 681 1.30 14.63 13.20
CA MET A 681 0.44 14.20 12.10
C MET A 681 0.88 14.79 10.75
N VAL A 682 1.86 15.69 10.75
CA VAL A 682 2.43 16.33 9.57
C VAL A 682 3.80 15.71 9.31
N ASP A 683 4.09 15.37 8.05
CA ASP A 683 5.38 14.78 7.69
C ASP A 683 6.54 15.74 8.01
N ASP A 684 7.72 15.17 8.28
CA ASP A 684 8.89 15.95 8.75
C ASP A 684 9.30 17.05 7.76
N VAL A 685 9.15 16.81 6.45
CA VAL A 685 9.54 17.76 5.40
C VAL A 685 8.59 18.96 5.36
N THR A 686 7.29 18.73 5.53
CA THR A 686 6.31 19.81 5.65
C THR A 686 6.48 20.57 6.97
N ARG A 687 6.80 19.89 8.07
CA ARG A 687 7.04 20.55 9.38
C ARG A 687 8.19 21.55 9.32
N GLU A 688 9.26 21.25 8.59
CA GLU A 688 10.41 22.15 8.41
C GLU A 688 10.08 23.41 7.59
N LYS A 689 9.01 23.38 6.79
CA LYS A 689 8.57 24.49 5.93
C LYS A 689 7.58 25.44 6.62
N VAL A 690 7.08 25.07 7.80
CA VAL A 690 6.09 25.86 8.55
C VAL A 690 6.78 26.91 9.42
N ILE A 691 6.44 28.18 9.20
CA ILE A 691 6.98 29.34 9.91
C ILE A 691 5.84 29.98 10.69
N ILE A 692 5.89 29.85 12.02
CA ILE A 692 4.88 30.39 12.93
C ILE A 692 5.33 31.76 13.43
N VAL A 693 4.55 32.81 13.17
CA VAL A 693 4.93 34.18 13.47
C VAL A 693 3.85 34.93 14.23
N ARG A 694 4.26 35.65 15.28
CA ARG A 694 3.38 36.47 16.11
C ARG A 694 3.88 37.91 16.16
N GLY A 695 2.95 38.85 15.95
CA GLY A 695 3.18 40.29 16.04
C GLY A 695 3.51 40.93 14.69
N LYS A 696 2.89 42.08 14.41
CA LYS A 696 2.90 42.74 13.08
C LYS A 696 4.30 42.95 12.50
N LYS A 697 5.25 43.45 13.30
CA LYS A 697 6.63 43.69 12.86
C LYS A 697 7.32 42.39 12.41
N LYS A 698 7.22 41.32 13.20
CA LYS A 698 7.82 40.03 12.88
C LYS A 698 7.16 39.36 11.67
N ILE A 699 5.84 39.52 11.53
CA ILE A 699 5.09 39.02 10.36
C ILE A 699 5.63 39.68 9.09
N PHE A 700 5.75 41.01 9.08
CA PHE A 700 6.31 41.73 7.96
C PHE A 700 7.75 41.29 7.66
N GLU A 701 8.62 41.22 8.68
CA GLU A 701 10.00 40.75 8.53
C GLU A 701 10.05 39.35 7.87
N ALA A 702 9.32 38.37 8.43
CA ALA A 702 9.30 37.00 7.93
C ALA A 702 8.74 36.88 6.50
N LEU A 703 7.66 37.60 6.17
CA LEU A 703 7.12 37.61 4.80
C LEU A 703 8.10 38.30 3.84
N SER A 704 8.69 39.43 4.23
CA SER A 704 9.62 40.21 3.41
C SER A 704 10.92 39.48 3.09
N GLU A 705 11.29 38.44 3.85
CA GLU A 705 12.42 37.57 3.52
C GLU A 705 12.17 36.79 2.22
N ARG A 706 10.92 36.38 1.96
CA ARG A 706 10.55 35.48 0.85
C ARG A 706 9.66 36.12 -0.20
N ILE A 707 8.95 37.19 0.11
CA ILE A 707 8.02 37.89 -0.78
C ILE A 707 8.52 39.34 -0.95
N PRO A 708 8.57 39.89 -2.18
CA PRO A 708 8.87 41.31 -2.39
C PRO A 708 7.89 42.20 -1.64
N VAL A 709 8.35 43.31 -1.06
CA VAL A 709 7.54 44.20 -0.21
C VAL A 709 6.34 44.78 -0.96
N GLU A 710 6.53 45.07 -2.24
CA GLU A 710 5.54 45.52 -3.21
C GLU A 710 4.48 44.48 -3.57
N ASN A 711 4.75 43.20 -3.26
CA ASN A 711 3.83 42.10 -3.45
C ASN A 711 3.11 41.72 -2.14
N ILE A 712 3.56 42.21 -0.99
CA ILE A 712 2.89 41.94 0.30
C ILE A 712 1.72 42.92 0.47
N PRO A 713 0.50 42.45 0.82
CA PRO A 713 -0.63 43.31 1.16
C PRO A 713 -0.32 44.29 2.30
N VAL A 714 -0.89 45.50 2.23
CA VAL A 714 -0.72 46.56 3.25
C VAL A 714 -1.07 46.09 4.68
N GLU A 715 -2.03 45.18 4.82
CA GLU A 715 -2.42 44.61 6.11
C GLU A 715 -1.31 43.81 6.80
N TYR A 716 -0.34 43.32 6.03
CA TYR A 716 0.83 42.58 6.52
C TYR A 716 2.13 43.42 6.49
N GLY A 717 2.01 44.74 6.28
CA GLY A 717 3.12 45.70 6.32
C GLY A 717 3.80 45.98 4.98
N GLY A 718 3.30 45.40 3.88
CA GLY A 718 3.80 45.68 2.53
C GLY A 718 3.17 46.92 1.89
N THR A 719 3.28 47.04 0.57
CA THR A 719 2.73 48.18 -0.19
C THR A 719 1.72 47.77 -1.27
N SER A 720 1.32 46.50 -1.34
CA SER A 720 0.29 46.06 -2.29
C SER A 720 -1.11 46.35 -1.77
N ASP A 721 -2.00 46.76 -2.66
CA ASP A 721 -3.43 47.01 -2.41
C ASP A 721 -4.29 45.75 -2.18
N GLY A 722 -3.68 44.56 -2.25
CA GLY A 722 -4.37 43.28 -2.07
C GLY A 722 -5.15 42.78 -3.29
N LYS A 723 -4.98 43.40 -4.47
CA LYS A 723 -5.56 42.93 -5.74
C LYS A 723 -4.50 42.29 -6.63
N SER A 724 -4.90 41.27 -7.38
CA SER A 724 -3.98 40.55 -8.27
C SER A 724 -4.65 40.16 -9.60
N PRO A 725 -3.93 40.23 -10.73
CA PRO A 725 -4.43 39.73 -12.00
C PRO A 725 -4.78 38.23 -11.96
N GLU A 726 -4.08 37.45 -11.13
CA GLU A 726 -4.35 36.03 -10.94
C GLU A 726 -5.74 35.79 -10.33
N GLU A 727 -6.12 36.60 -9.34
CA GLU A 727 -7.41 36.52 -8.69
C GLU A 727 -8.53 37.02 -9.62
N ASP A 728 -8.31 38.13 -10.33
CA ASP A 728 -9.27 38.65 -11.32
C ASP A 728 -9.52 37.60 -12.42
N LEU A 729 -8.48 36.89 -12.87
CA LEU A 729 -8.60 35.81 -13.84
C LEU A 729 -9.44 34.62 -13.31
N LEU A 730 -9.27 34.26 -12.04
CA LEU A 730 -10.08 33.21 -11.40
C LEU A 730 -11.57 33.61 -11.38
N PHE A 731 -11.88 34.83 -10.99
CA PHE A 731 -13.27 35.33 -11.00
C PHE A 731 -13.86 35.34 -12.42
N ASN A 732 -13.10 35.80 -13.41
CA ASN A 732 -13.54 35.80 -14.81
C ASN A 732 -13.78 34.38 -15.34
N LEU A 733 -12.92 33.42 -14.96
CA LEU A 733 -13.11 32.01 -15.33
C LEU A 733 -14.38 31.44 -14.70
N MET A 734 -14.59 31.66 -13.40
CA MET A 734 -15.76 31.14 -12.71
C MET A 734 -17.06 31.77 -13.24
N ALA A 735 -17.05 33.07 -13.56
CA ALA A 735 -18.19 33.73 -14.21
C ALA A 735 -18.50 33.11 -15.58
N TYR A 736 -17.46 32.85 -16.40
CA TYR A 736 -17.60 32.18 -17.70
C TYR A 736 -18.19 30.78 -17.57
N VAL A 737 -17.61 29.93 -16.72
CA VAL A 737 -18.03 28.53 -16.58
C VAL A 737 -19.43 28.41 -15.95
N ASN A 738 -19.80 29.35 -15.07
CA ASN A 738 -21.15 29.43 -14.50
C ASN A 738 -22.21 30.01 -15.44
N ASN A 739 -21.80 30.60 -16.57
CA ASN A 739 -22.67 31.38 -17.48
C ASN A 739 -23.36 32.56 -16.77
N ASP A 740 -22.62 33.31 -15.97
CA ASP A 740 -23.13 34.53 -15.34
C ASP A 740 -23.47 35.61 -16.39
N GLU A 741 -24.44 36.49 -16.10
CA GLU A 741 -24.93 37.50 -17.07
C GLU A 741 -23.83 38.44 -17.60
N ASP A 742 -22.84 38.77 -16.77
CA ASP A 742 -21.73 39.67 -17.12
C ASP A 742 -20.45 38.94 -17.57
N ALA A 743 -20.54 37.62 -17.82
CA ALA A 743 -19.38 36.82 -18.18
C ALA A 743 -18.83 37.12 -19.58
N SER A 744 -17.52 36.91 -19.76
CA SER A 744 -16.86 36.96 -21.07
C SER A 744 -17.53 36.00 -22.07
N ALA A 745 -17.63 36.38 -23.34
CA ALA A 745 -18.14 35.48 -24.39
C ALA A 745 -17.18 34.32 -24.74
N SER A 746 -15.90 34.44 -24.35
CA SER A 746 -14.86 33.44 -24.61
C SER A 746 -14.17 32.99 -23.32
N ASN A 747 -13.70 31.74 -23.31
CA ASN A 747 -12.98 31.16 -22.18
C ASN A 747 -11.68 31.95 -21.89
N PRO A 748 -11.54 32.57 -20.70
CA PRO A 748 -10.41 33.45 -20.40
C PRO A 748 -9.06 32.73 -20.25
N ILE A 749 -9.05 31.40 -20.08
CA ILE A 749 -7.81 30.61 -19.93
C ILE A 749 -7.46 29.79 -21.17
N GLU A 750 -8.26 29.85 -22.23
CA GLU A 750 -8.09 29.00 -23.42
C GLU A 750 -6.70 29.15 -24.06
N GLU A 751 -6.25 30.39 -24.24
CA GLU A 751 -4.93 30.69 -24.81
C GLU A 751 -3.77 30.29 -23.87
N ILE A 752 -4.00 30.27 -22.56
CA ILE A 752 -3.02 29.83 -21.56
C ILE A 752 -2.84 28.31 -21.66
N LEU A 753 -3.94 27.57 -21.79
CA LEU A 753 -3.93 26.12 -21.94
C LEU A 753 -3.38 25.69 -23.31
N LYS A 754 -3.66 26.43 -24.39
CA LYS A 754 -3.08 26.16 -25.73
C LYS A 754 -1.55 26.27 -25.76
N LYS A 755 -0.97 27.25 -25.07
CA LYS A 755 0.49 27.48 -25.05
C LYS A 755 1.26 26.37 -24.37
N LYS A 756 0.64 25.69 -23.40
CA LYS A 756 1.25 24.58 -22.68
C LYS A 756 0.12 23.63 -22.27
N PRO A 757 -0.21 22.64 -23.12
CA PRO A 757 -1.32 21.74 -22.84
C PRO A 757 -1.10 21.03 -21.51
N ILE A 758 -2.22 20.79 -20.83
CA ILE A 758 -2.29 20.16 -19.51
C ILE A 758 -1.45 18.87 -19.55
N LYS A 759 -0.33 18.87 -18.82
CA LYS A 759 0.51 17.68 -18.67
C LYS A 759 -0.03 16.89 -17.49
N HIS A 760 -0.74 15.81 -17.75
CA HIS A 760 -1.04 14.80 -16.75
C HIS A 760 -0.39 13.48 -17.09
#